data_AF-A0A1T4KAR6-F1
#
_entry.id   AF-A0A1T4KAR6-F1
#
_cell.length_a   1.000
_cell.length_b   1.000
_cell.length_c   1.000
_cell.angle_alpha   90.00
_cell.angle_beta   90.00
_cell.angle_gamma   90.00
#
_symmetry.space_group_name_H-M   'P 1'
#
loop_
_entity.id
_entity.type
_entity.pdbx_description
1 polymer ?
#
loop_
_entity_poly.entity_id
_entity_poly.type
_entity_poly.pdbx_seq_one_letter_code
_entity_poly.pdbx_strand_id
1 'polypeptide(L)'
;MNAKSIGRAARAAFAVSLALVMTLVVAGCAQPGGDTSGTPSSDESYSTVTPGKLTVVSDLANPPFDYMDGDMPTGFEVDLMNALASKMGLEVEYLSPLKFDSIVPTIQQGGKADVGASNFTITEERLQSIDFTDAYIDSNQGLVTSADISQAVSSDVSSLNTPSTQVAVQAGTTGESWVKENLPSATVVSLDDPIQALTGVQTGLYKAAVADLPVMQYEVKSAYTGLSVAMEIPTGEQYGLVVSKDNPGLTKALNKALQECREDGTLSQLETKWFGEDYESEGSDAAATATQATTASGNAGSIDVNKATARPNESGGDGVIGGMNTRLTWEGTVNVDDGVSSVTLSLPEGSTFDGSTTRVTVLDGLNRINVDSETSTDGSSVTIKFKTPVPSGSLLRLEITDMQFPAEGGDFVVSGSYVTGAGTQGALDDSPSISIIANTPVQAIVNYLDGQTWVEAWNSVPFLNMFFKPQLLVTSFVSLFNGWLLCLLLVVIAYPFAIALGLLFAIMKISNFRIARVIAAIYINVLRGTPLFLQIYIMFFGLPMMGINIDNNVLGVIVIAINSSAYQAEIFRAGIQSIPNGQYEAAASLGMNRAQTMFTVILPQMVRRVIPTVTSDFITSYKDTSLLSSVGVMELMMFSKNLTTVSGNITPYMAAAIYYLIVTIPLIKAVGVVEGRMAAAENGGGPRPKAGAKSAGASSKAQTPEPASMGYHAEEKDTASVLGALSAPFRAHSSKEA
;
A
#
# COMPACT_ATOMS: atom_id res chain seq x y z
N MET A 1 -8.43 59.01 34.64
CA MET A 1 -9.05 58.66 33.33
C MET A 1 -8.87 57.17 33.08
N ASN A 2 -9.93 56.55 32.57
CA ASN A 2 -10.29 55.14 32.74
C ASN A 2 -9.61 54.14 31.79
N ALA A 3 -9.41 52.94 32.33
CA ALA A 3 -8.84 51.73 31.75
C ALA A 3 -9.76 51.04 30.71
N LYS A 4 -10.00 51.65 29.54
CA LYS A 4 -10.81 51.04 28.46
C LYS A 4 -10.24 51.10 27.03
N SER A 5 -9.00 51.55 26.80
CA SER A 5 -8.47 51.70 25.43
C SER A 5 -7.37 50.72 25.00
N ILE A 6 -6.91 49.79 25.84
CA ILE A 6 -5.79 48.87 25.49
C ILE A 6 -6.26 47.43 25.22
N GLY A 7 -7.56 47.14 25.36
CA GLY A 7 -8.11 45.78 25.25
C GLY A 7 -8.63 45.33 23.87
N ARG A 8 -8.44 46.12 22.79
CA ARG A 8 -9.01 45.79 21.46
C ARG A 8 -8.00 45.37 20.39
N ALA A 9 -6.69 45.52 20.65
CA ALA A 9 -5.64 45.09 19.71
C ALA A 9 -5.11 43.66 19.95
N ALA A 10 -5.44 43.02 21.09
CA ALA A 10 -4.91 41.72 21.47
C ALA A 10 -5.87 40.53 21.26
N ARG A 11 -7.03 40.74 20.62
CA ARG A 11 -8.02 39.67 20.31
C ARG A 11 -8.16 39.36 18.82
N ALA A 12 -7.33 39.96 17.96
CA ALA A 12 -7.35 39.75 16.51
C ALA A 12 -6.23 38.81 15.99
N ALA A 13 -5.43 38.21 16.89
CA ALA A 13 -4.26 37.41 16.51
C ALA A 13 -4.35 35.90 16.88
N PHE A 14 -5.55 35.38 17.19
CA PHE A 14 -5.73 33.98 17.60
C PHE A 14 -6.88 33.23 16.90
N ALA A 15 -7.30 33.70 15.72
CA ALA A 15 -8.39 33.08 14.96
C ALA A 15 -8.12 33.14 13.43
N VAL A 16 -6.93 32.72 12.99
CA VAL A 16 -6.55 32.65 11.55
C VAL A 16 -5.85 31.32 11.23
N SER A 17 -6.22 30.21 11.87
CA SER A 17 -5.61 28.89 11.58
C SER A 17 -6.61 27.77 11.31
N LEU A 18 -7.89 28.09 11.13
CA LEU A 18 -8.91 27.07 10.86
C LEU A 18 -10.13 27.67 10.17
N ALA A 19 -10.03 27.88 8.85
CA ALA A 19 -11.16 27.96 7.89
C ALA A 19 -10.66 28.57 6.56
N LEU A 20 -10.03 27.75 5.70
CA LEU A 20 -9.86 28.13 4.30
C LEU A 20 -9.66 26.89 3.40
N VAL A 21 -10.61 25.97 3.45
CA VAL A 21 -10.88 25.03 2.33
C VAL A 21 -12.38 24.76 2.31
N MET A 22 -13.17 25.62 1.66
CA MET A 22 -14.40 25.24 0.97
C MET A 22 -15.00 26.45 0.23
N THR A 23 -15.39 26.19 -1.02
CA THR A 23 -16.31 26.92 -1.91
C THR A 23 -15.89 28.27 -2.48
N LEU A 24 -15.55 28.25 -3.78
CA LEU A 24 -15.93 29.30 -4.72
C LEU A 24 -16.18 28.69 -6.12
N VAL A 25 -17.45 28.41 -6.40
CA VAL A 25 -18.03 28.39 -7.75
C VAL A 25 -19.22 29.35 -7.69
N VAL A 26 -19.29 30.30 -8.62
CA VAL A 26 -20.46 30.62 -9.47
C VAL A 26 -20.29 32.01 -10.14
N ALA A 27 -20.54 32.00 -11.45
CA ALA A 27 -21.03 33.04 -12.36
C ALA A 27 -20.11 34.19 -12.80
N GLY A 28 -19.67 34.08 -14.06
CA GLY A 28 -19.47 35.21 -14.96
C GLY A 28 -20.14 34.92 -16.31
N CYS A 29 -21.36 35.41 -16.52
CA CYS A 29 -21.97 35.51 -17.84
C CYS A 29 -21.49 36.79 -18.54
N ALA A 30 -20.93 36.69 -19.74
CA ALA A 30 -20.99 37.73 -20.75
C ALA A 30 -20.64 37.15 -22.14
N GLN A 31 -21.57 37.28 -23.08
CA GLN A 31 -21.42 36.98 -24.50
C GLN A 31 -21.59 38.28 -25.30
N PRO A 32 -20.81 38.46 -26.37
CA PRO A 32 -21.38 38.68 -27.71
C PRO A 32 -20.63 37.80 -28.74
N GLY A 33 -21.22 37.07 -29.69
CA GLY A 33 -22.16 37.47 -30.73
C GLY A 33 -21.41 37.82 -32.03
N GLY A 34 -21.24 36.87 -32.98
CA GLY A 34 -20.79 37.16 -34.36
C GLY A 34 -20.02 36.04 -35.12
N ASP A 35 -20.77 35.09 -35.70
CA ASP A 35 -20.65 34.33 -36.97
C ASP A 35 -19.32 33.90 -37.67
N THR A 36 -19.30 32.58 -37.96
CA THR A 36 -18.75 31.83 -39.15
C THR A 36 -17.23 31.83 -39.36
N SER A 37 -16.53 30.71 -39.66
CA SER A 37 -16.87 29.47 -40.37
C SER A 37 -15.77 28.42 -40.15
N GLY A 38 -16.14 27.15 -40.00
CA GLY A 38 -15.20 26.03 -40.08
C GLY A 38 -15.63 24.83 -39.24
N THR A 39 -16.75 24.19 -39.59
CA THR A 39 -17.12 22.89 -39.01
C THR A 39 -16.48 21.79 -39.85
N PRO A 40 -15.70 20.87 -39.26
CA PRO A 40 -15.65 19.50 -39.71
C PRO A 40 -16.70 18.67 -38.97
N SER A 41 -17.19 17.68 -39.70
CA SER A 41 -18.34 16.82 -39.49
C SER A 41 -18.31 15.95 -38.23
N SER A 42 -19.51 15.75 -37.71
CA SER A 42 -20.00 14.78 -36.71
C SER A 42 -19.36 13.39 -36.73
N ASP A 43 -18.95 12.88 -35.57
CA ASP A 43 -19.74 11.89 -34.81
C ASP A 43 -19.07 11.60 -33.44
N GLU A 44 -19.91 11.48 -32.41
CA GLU A 44 -19.64 11.21 -30.98
C GLU A 44 -19.04 12.36 -30.14
N SER A 45 -19.85 12.88 -29.20
CA SER A 45 -19.40 13.93 -28.27
C SER A 45 -18.45 13.35 -27.22
N TYR A 46 -17.17 13.71 -27.30
CA TYR A 46 -16.19 13.48 -26.24
C TYR A 46 -15.87 14.79 -25.51
N SER A 47 -15.36 14.68 -24.28
CA SER A 47 -14.86 15.83 -23.51
C SER A 47 -13.35 15.79 -23.41
N THR A 48 -12.71 16.96 -23.35
CA THR A 48 -11.30 17.09 -22.94
C THR A 48 -11.21 17.92 -21.66
N VAL A 49 -10.20 17.67 -20.84
CA VAL A 49 -9.93 18.42 -19.59
C VAL A 49 -9.71 19.90 -19.90
N THR A 50 -8.91 20.17 -20.93
CA THR A 50 -8.67 21.52 -21.44
C THR A 50 -9.29 21.66 -22.83
N PRO A 51 -10.25 22.59 -23.06
CA PRO A 51 -10.88 22.76 -24.36
C PRO A 51 -9.85 23.00 -25.48
N GLY A 52 -9.96 22.24 -26.58
CA GLY A 52 -9.06 22.33 -27.73
C GLY A 52 -7.71 21.63 -27.56
N LYS A 53 -7.48 20.95 -26.42
CA LYS A 53 -6.25 20.23 -26.15
C LYS A 53 -6.50 18.79 -25.70
N LEU A 54 -5.53 17.94 -25.98
CA LEU A 54 -5.42 16.59 -25.46
C LEU A 54 -4.33 16.57 -24.38
N THR A 55 -4.74 16.52 -23.12
CA THR A 55 -3.82 16.52 -21.98
C THR A 55 -3.30 15.10 -21.71
N VAL A 56 -1.98 14.93 -21.71
CA VAL A 56 -1.30 13.63 -21.66
C VAL A 56 -0.48 13.50 -20.38
N VAL A 57 -0.62 12.36 -19.70
CA VAL A 57 0.28 11.93 -18.62
C VAL A 57 1.07 10.70 -19.05
N SER A 58 2.34 10.68 -18.68
CA SER A 58 3.34 9.74 -19.16
C SER A 58 4.47 9.70 -18.12
N ASP A 59 5.21 8.59 -18.07
CA ASP A 59 6.39 8.48 -17.20
C ASP A 59 7.58 9.24 -17.78
N LEU A 60 7.65 9.33 -19.12
CA LEU A 60 8.72 10.04 -19.82
C LEU A 60 10.11 9.53 -19.39
N ALA A 61 10.23 8.21 -19.19
CA ALA A 61 11.45 7.52 -18.78
C ALA A 61 11.71 6.20 -19.55
N ASN A 62 10.97 5.91 -20.63
CA ASN A 62 11.02 4.66 -21.40
C ASN A 62 11.44 4.88 -22.86
N PRO A 63 12.68 5.28 -23.14
CA PRO A 63 13.18 5.33 -24.51
C PRO A 63 13.09 3.93 -25.20
N PRO A 64 12.68 3.87 -26.48
CA PRO A 64 12.42 4.98 -27.40
C PRO A 64 10.95 5.45 -27.45
N PHE A 65 10.07 4.99 -26.55
CA PHE A 65 8.63 5.29 -26.58
C PHE A 65 8.28 6.68 -26.06
N ASP A 66 8.65 6.96 -24.82
CA ASP A 66 8.34 8.22 -24.15
C ASP A 66 9.47 8.55 -23.16
N TYR A 67 10.22 9.62 -23.44
CA TYR A 67 11.32 10.06 -22.59
C TYR A 67 11.56 11.57 -22.67
N MET A 68 12.27 12.11 -21.67
CA MET A 68 12.70 13.51 -21.71
C MET A 68 14.05 13.65 -22.42
N ASP A 69 14.08 14.41 -23.53
CA ASP A 69 15.32 14.95 -24.11
C ASP A 69 15.49 16.40 -23.64
N GLY A 70 16.28 16.58 -22.56
CA GLY A 70 16.33 17.83 -21.82
C GLY A 70 14.98 18.14 -21.19
N ASP A 71 14.35 19.24 -21.60
CA ASP A 71 13.02 19.67 -21.12
C ASP A 71 11.88 19.30 -22.10
N MET A 72 12.18 18.52 -23.16
CA MET A 72 11.21 18.19 -24.21
C MET A 72 10.82 16.70 -24.18
N PRO A 73 9.51 16.38 -24.02
CA PRO A 73 8.99 15.05 -24.27
C PRO A 73 9.33 14.60 -25.69
N THR A 74 9.90 13.40 -25.81
CA THR A 74 10.42 12.83 -27.06
C THR A 74 10.15 11.32 -27.08
N GLY A 75 9.93 10.75 -28.27
CA GLY A 75 9.76 9.30 -28.45
C GLY A 75 8.62 8.93 -29.40
N PHE A 76 8.49 7.63 -29.67
CA PHE A 76 7.46 7.07 -30.54
C PHE A 76 6.04 7.47 -30.09
N GLU A 77 5.69 7.29 -28.82
CA GLU A 77 4.37 7.64 -28.33
C GLU A 77 4.14 9.15 -28.31
N VAL A 78 5.20 9.95 -28.13
CA VAL A 78 5.10 11.40 -28.23
C VAL A 78 4.73 11.83 -29.65
N ASP A 79 5.37 11.25 -30.67
CA ASP A 79 5.03 11.52 -32.05
C ASP A 79 3.64 10.96 -32.42
N LEU A 80 3.28 9.78 -31.91
CA LEU A 80 1.97 9.18 -32.10
C LEU A 80 0.87 10.08 -31.52
N MET A 81 1.02 10.56 -30.28
CA MET A 81 0.06 11.46 -29.65
C MET A 81 -0.12 12.76 -30.44
N ASN A 82 0.97 13.33 -30.98
CA ASN A 82 0.90 14.50 -31.85
C ASN A 82 0.15 14.21 -33.16
N ALA A 83 0.39 13.05 -33.77
CA ALA A 83 -0.34 12.63 -34.98
C ALA A 83 -1.84 12.44 -34.71
N LEU A 84 -2.19 11.76 -33.63
CA LEU A 84 -3.58 11.54 -33.22
C LEU A 84 -4.30 12.85 -32.91
N ALA A 85 -3.69 13.73 -32.11
CA ALA A 85 -4.27 15.03 -31.78
C ALA A 85 -4.49 15.89 -33.04
N SER A 86 -3.55 15.88 -33.98
CA SER A 86 -3.68 16.58 -35.26
C SER A 86 -4.89 16.11 -36.08
N LYS A 87 -5.12 14.79 -36.17
CA LYS A 87 -6.31 14.20 -36.82
C LYS A 87 -7.61 14.62 -36.12
N MET A 88 -7.57 14.78 -34.81
CA MET A 88 -8.70 15.21 -34.00
C MET A 88 -8.89 16.73 -33.96
N GLY A 89 -7.96 17.52 -34.54
CA GLY A 89 -7.99 18.98 -34.47
C GLY A 89 -7.67 19.55 -33.09
N LEU A 90 -6.86 18.85 -32.29
CA LEU A 90 -6.44 19.20 -30.94
C LEU A 90 -4.93 19.47 -30.87
N GLU A 91 -4.51 20.24 -29.87
CA GLU A 91 -3.09 20.38 -29.50
C GLU A 91 -2.74 19.43 -28.34
N VAL A 92 -1.54 18.85 -28.34
CA VAL A 92 -1.07 18.00 -27.23
C VAL A 92 -0.50 18.86 -26.11
N GLU A 93 -0.87 18.55 -24.86
CA GLU A 93 -0.26 19.14 -23.66
C GLU A 93 0.21 18.02 -22.72
N TYR A 94 1.52 17.81 -22.65
CA TYR A 94 2.11 16.92 -21.64
C TYR A 94 2.11 17.59 -20.27
N LEU A 95 1.54 16.90 -19.28
CA LEU A 95 1.64 17.29 -17.88
C LEU A 95 3.00 16.89 -17.30
N SER A 96 3.29 17.33 -16.08
CA SER A 96 4.48 16.89 -15.37
C SER A 96 4.53 15.35 -15.29
N PRO A 97 5.69 14.72 -15.55
CA PRO A 97 5.82 13.27 -15.54
C PRO A 97 5.31 12.66 -14.23
N LEU A 98 4.64 11.53 -14.35
CA LEU A 98 4.16 10.72 -13.22
C LEU A 98 4.84 9.37 -13.27
N LYS A 99 5.14 8.81 -12.10
CA LYS A 99 5.56 7.41 -12.02
C LYS A 99 4.54 6.51 -12.74
N PHE A 100 5.04 5.51 -13.46
CA PHE A 100 4.22 4.58 -14.25
C PHE A 100 2.99 4.05 -13.48
N ASP A 101 3.18 3.61 -12.23
CA ASP A 101 2.14 3.06 -11.34
C ASP A 101 1.01 4.05 -10.99
N SER A 102 1.24 5.35 -11.21
CA SER A 102 0.33 6.44 -10.85
C SER A 102 -0.46 6.98 -12.04
N ILE A 103 -0.14 6.58 -13.28
CA ILE A 103 -0.79 7.06 -14.50
C ILE A 103 -2.24 6.56 -14.58
N VAL A 104 -2.48 5.25 -14.47
CA VAL A 104 -3.83 4.66 -14.52
C VAL A 104 -4.74 5.22 -13.43
N PRO A 105 -4.33 5.29 -12.14
CA PRO A 105 -5.11 5.95 -11.10
C PRO A 105 -5.44 7.42 -11.41
N THR A 106 -4.55 8.14 -12.09
CA THR A 106 -4.77 9.55 -12.46
C THR A 106 -5.82 9.69 -13.55
N ILE A 107 -5.78 8.85 -14.60
CA ILE A 107 -6.81 8.85 -15.65
C ILE A 107 -8.16 8.38 -15.07
N GLN A 108 -8.15 7.35 -14.23
CA GLN A 108 -9.35 6.83 -13.59
C GLN A 108 -10.01 7.86 -12.67
N GLN A 109 -9.23 8.64 -11.92
CA GLN A 109 -9.75 9.73 -11.08
C GLN A 109 -10.47 10.81 -11.89
N GLY A 110 -10.07 11.01 -13.15
CA GLY A 110 -10.62 12.03 -14.04
C GLY A 110 -10.22 13.46 -13.67
N GLY A 111 -10.48 14.40 -14.60
CA GLY A 111 -10.37 15.84 -14.37
C GLY A 111 -8.96 16.43 -14.32
N LYS A 112 -7.90 15.60 -14.46
CA LYS A 112 -6.50 16.05 -14.51
C LYS A 112 -5.87 15.89 -15.87
N ALA A 113 -6.05 14.73 -16.50
CA ALA A 113 -5.52 14.40 -17.82
C ALA A 113 -6.57 13.62 -18.62
N ASP A 114 -6.43 13.64 -19.94
CA ASP A 114 -7.33 12.96 -20.88
C ASP A 114 -6.85 11.54 -21.20
N VAL A 115 -5.54 11.38 -21.39
CA VAL A 115 -4.91 10.14 -21.89
C VAL A 115 -3.63 9.82 -21.12
N GLY A 116 -3.43 8.54 -20.81
CA GLY A 116 -2.14 8.00 -20.38
C GLY A 116 -1.39 7.37 -21.56
N ALA A 117 -0.15 7.79 -21.80
CA ALA A 117 0.71 7.31 -22.88
C ALA A 117 2.09 6.97 -22.32
N SER A 118 2.36 5.69 -22.12
CA SER A 118 3.63 5.17 -21.59
C SER A 118 3.63 3.65 -21.83
N ASN A 119 3.56 3.24 -23.11
CA ASN A 119 3.70 1.87 -23.59
C ASN A 119 2.87 0.85 -22.78
N PHE A 120 1.63 1.21 -22.47
CA PHE A 120 0.78 0.41 -21.58
C PHE A 120 0.30 -0.88 -22.26
N THR A 121 0.71 -2.02 -21.72
CA THR A 121 0.12 -3.32 -22.05
C THR A 121 -1.37 -3.35 -21.71
N ILE A 122 -2.21 -3.64 -22.72
CA ILE A 122 -3.63 -3.94 -22.55
C ILE A 122 -3.73 -5.28 -21.84
N THR A 123 -4.30 -5.26 -20.63
CA THR A 123 -4.56 -6.49 -19.87
C THR A 123 -6.03 -6.55 -19.48
N GLU A 124 -6.56 -7.76 -19.36
CA GLU A 124 -7.95 -7.97 -18.91
C GLU A 124 -8.20 -7.32 -17.55
N GLU A 125 -7.21 -7.35 -16.66
CA GLU A 125 -7.28 -6.71 -15.34
C GLU A 125 -7.42 -5.18 -15.44
N ARG A 126 -6.58 -4.52 -16.25
CA ARG A 126 -6.66 -3.07 -16.45
C ARG A 126 -7.98 -2.69 -17.12
N LEU A 127 -8.42 -3.48 -18.10
CA LEU A 127 -9.72 -3.32 -18.78
C LEU A 127 -10.92 -3.37 -17.83
N GLN A 128 -10.78 -3.85 -16.59
CA GLN A 128 -11.87 -3.76 -15.61
C GLN A 128 -12.06 -2.35 -15.07
N SER A 129 -10.97 -1.61 -14.83
CA SER A 129 -10.99 -0.30 -14.17
C SER A 129 -10.80 0.89 -15.12
N ILE A 130 -10.19 0.67 -16.29
CA ILE A 130 -9.84 1.70 -17.26
C ILE A 130 -10.17 1.24 -18.69
N ASP A 131 -10.24 2.18 -19.63
CA ASP A 131 -10.46 1.89 -21.05
C ASP A 131 -9.15 2.02 -21.83
N PHE A 132 -9.07 1.40 -23.01
CA PHE A 132 -7.91 1.46 -23.89
C PHE A 132 -8.31 1.77 -25.32
N THR A 133 -7.40 2.43 -26.05
CA THR A 133 -7.49 2.43 -27.52
C THR A 133 -7.25 1.03 -28.07
N ASP A 134 -7.54 0.86 -29.36
CA ASP A 134 -7.05 -0.30 -30.12
C ASP A 134 -5.52 -0.36 -30.00
N ALA A 135 -4.98 -1.58 -29.97
CA ALA A 135 -3.55 -1.79 -29.88
C ALA A 135 -2.85 -1.08 -31.04
N TYR A 136 -1.71 -0.44 -30.78
CA TYR A 136 -0.89 0.19 -31.82
C TYR A 136 0.43 -0.53 -32.08
N ILE A 137 0.95 -1.28 -31.09
CA ILE A 137 2.17 -2.10 -31.20
C ILE A 137 1.93 -3.45 -30.52
N ASP A 138 2.42 -4.53 -31.13
CA ASP A 138 2.59 -5.84 -30.49
C ASP A 138 4.03 -5.97 -29.96
N SER A 139 4.19 -6.56 -28.78
CA SER A 139 5.46 -6.58 -28.06
C SER A 139 5.62 -7.81 -27.17
N ASN A 140 6.80 -7.94 -26.59
CA ASN A 140 7.16 -8.95 -25.61
C ASN A 140 7.95 -8.29 -24.46
N GLN A 141 8.29 -9.06 -23.43
CA GLN A 141 9.18 -8.64 -22.35
C GLN A 141 10.61 -9.11 -22.64
N GLY A 142 11.60 -8.35 -22.21
CA GLY A 142 13.02 -8.67 -22.31
C GLY A 142 13.65 -8.84 -20.94
N LEU A 143 14.37 -9.94 -20.74
CA LEU A 143 15.22 -10.16 -19.56
C LEU A 143 16.65 -9.78 -19.92
N VAL A 144 17.18 -8.76 -19.26
CA VAL A 144 18.55 -8.27 -19.45
C VAL A 144 19.45 -8.73 -18.31
N THR A 145 20.66 -9.16 -18.66
CA THR A 145 21.71 -9.51 -17.71
C THR A 145 23.04 -8.91 -18.15
N SER A 146 24.09 -9.08 -17.34
CA SER A 146 25.46 -8.86 -17.79
C SER A 146 25.83 -9.87 -18.89
N ALA A 147 26.58 -9.41 -19.90
CA ALA A 147 26.87 -10.21 -21.09
C ALA A 147 27.60 -11.55 -20.78
N ASP A 148 28.32 -11.64 -19.67
CA ASP A 148 29.05 -12.83 -19.21
C ASP A 148 28.14 -13.97 -18.74
N ILE A 149 26.93 -13.69 -18.27
CA ILE A 149 25.96 -14.71 -17.82
C ILE A 149 24.79 -14.92 -18.78
N SER A 150 24.66 -14.04 -19.78
CA SER A 150 23.52 -13.99 -20.70
C SER A 150 23.21 -15.34 -21.34
N GLN A 151 24.22 -16.06 -21.83
CA GLN A 151 24.03 -17.36 -22.50
C GLN A 151 23.56 -18.48 -21.55
N ALA A 152 23.98 -18.41 -20.27
CA ALA A 152 23.54 -19.38 -19.28
C ALA A 152 22.08 -19.12 -18.91
N VAL A 153 21.72 -17.86 -18.68
CA VAL A 153 20.36 -17.43 -18.33
C VAL A 153 19.38 -17.64 -19.48
N SER A 154 19.81 -17.45 -20.74
CA SER A 154 18.96 -17.70 -21.92
C SER A 154 18.48 -19.15 -22.02
N SER A 155 19.28 -20.07 -21.48
CA SER A 155 18.99 -21.51 -21.53
C SER A 155 18.22 -21.97 -20.29
N ASP A 156 18.47 -21.34 -19.14
CA ASP A 156 17.81 -21.66 -17.87
C ASP A 156 17.82 -20.46 -16.90
N VAL A 157 16.63 -19.95 -16.60
CA VAL A 157 16.42 -18.83 -15.66
C VAL A 157 16.46 -19.25 -14.18
N SER A 158 16.52 -20.56 -13.86
CA SER A 158 16.51 -21.08 -12.50
C SER A 158 17.64 -20.49 -11.63
N SER A 159 18.78 -20.17 -12.25
CA SER A 159 19.91 -19.49 -11.60
C SER A 159 19.57 -18.12 -11.02
N LEU A 160 18.50 -17.48 -11.53
CA LEU A 160 17.98 -16.22 -11.03
C LEU A 160 16.99 -16.41 -9.88
N ASN A 161 16.41 -17.60 -9.71
CA ASN A 161 15.34 -17.89 -8.75
C ASN A 161 15.87 -18.31 -7.36
N THR A 162 16.67 -17.44 -6.72
CA THR A 162 17.20 -17.71 -5.37
C THR A 162 16.97 -16.53 -4.42
N PRO A 163 16.78 -16.75 -3.10
CA PRO A 163 16.52 -15.67 -2.14
C PRO A 163 17.59 -14.56 -2.13
N SER A 164 18.83 -14.91 -2.46
CA SER A 164 19.95 -13.95 -2.55
C SER A 164 20.02 -13.19 -3.87
N THR A 165 19.33 -13.65 -4.92
CA THR A 165 19.35 -13.00 -6.23
C THR A 165 18.37 -11.84 -6.24
N GLN A 166 18.84 -10.67 -6.67
CA GLN A 166 18.00 -9.50 -6.89
C GLN A 166 17.70 -9.34 -8.37
N VAL A 167 16.42 -9.26 -8.72
CA VAL A 167 15.94 -9.01 -10.08
C VAL A 167 15.17 -7.69 -10.08
N ALA A 168 15.63 -6.74 -10.87
CA ALA A 168 15.07 -5.40 -10.92
C ALA A 168 13.97 -5.29 -11.98
N VAL A 169 12.90 -4.58 -11.66
CA VAL A 169 11.75 -4.36 -12.53
C VAL A 169 11.19 -2.97 -12.28
N GLN A 170 10.56 -2.36 -13.28
CA GLN A 170 9.77 -1.15 -13.04
C GLN A 170 8.46 -1.52 -12.32
N ALA A 171 8.10 -0.75 -11.31
CA ALA A 171 6.91 -0.99 -10.49
C ALA A 171 5.61 -0.85 -11.30
N GLY A 172 4.66 -1.77 -11.07
CA GLY A 172 3.33 -1.75 -11.70
C GLY A 172 3.29 -2.31 -13.13
N THR A 173 4.39 -2.87 -13.63
CA THR A 173 4.51 -3.41 -14.99
C THR A 173 4.17 -4.89 -15.08
N THR A 174 3.85 -5.34 -16.30
CA THR A 174 3.72 -6.77 -16.64
C THR A 174 5.03 -7.53 -16.48
N GLY A 175 6.18 -6.88 -16.66
CA GLY A 175 7.50 -7.41 -16.33
C GLY A 175 7.66 -7.73 -14.84
N GLU A 176 7.19 -6.85 -13.94
CA GLU A 176 7.14 -7.15 -12.49
C GLU A 176 6.26 -8.35 -12.19
N SER A 177 5.06 -8.41 -12.79
CA SER A 177 4.17 -9.57 -12.65
C SER A 177 4.84 -10.86 -13.12
N TRP A 178 5.56 -10.80 -14.24
CA TRP A 178 6.28 -11.95 -14.77
C TRP A 178 7.38 -12.43 -13.81
N VAL A 179 8.18 -11.53 -13.24
CA VAL A 179 9.24 -11.91 -12.29
C VAL A 179 8.63 -12.52 -11.02
N LYS A 180 7.56 -11.94 -10.47
CA LYS A 180 6.87 -12.51 -9.30
C LYS A 180 6.31 -13.90 -9.58
N GLU A 181 5.83 -14.14 -10.80
CA GLU A 181 5.25 -15.41 -11.22
C GLU A 181 6.31 -16.49 -11.52
N ASN A 182 7.40 -16.13 -12.20
CA ASN A 182 8.36 -17.09 -12.75
C ASN A 182 9.64 -17.21 -11.92
N LEU A 183 9.95 -16.21 -11.07
CA LEU A 183 11.10 -16.18 -10.16
C LEU A 183 10.65 -15.91 -8.71
N PRO A 184 9.72 -16.70 -8.14
CA PRO A 184 9.09 -16.42 -6.84
C PRO A 184 10.05 -16.46 -5.64
N SER A 185 11.19 -17.15 -5.78
CA SER A 185 12.23 -17.18 -4.76
C SER A 185 13.25 -16.05 -4.90
N ALA A 186 13.26 -15.30 -6.01
CA ALA A 186 14.12 -14.13 -6.17
C ALA A 186 13.63 -12.95 -5.34
N THR A 187 14.55 -12.10 -4.90
CA THR A 187 14.18 -10.79 -4.34
C THR A 187 13.84 -9.84 -5.49
N VAL A 188 12.55 -9.58 -5.68
CA VAL A 188 12.08 -8.58 -6.66
C VAL A 188 12.39 -7.18 -6.15
N VAL A 189 13.09 -6.39 -6.94
CA VAL A 189 13.41 -4.99 -6.66
C VAL A 189 12.60 -4.11 -7.59
N SER A 190 11.46 -3.61 -7.10
CA SER A 190 10.60 -2.70 -7.84
C SER A 190 11.18 -1.28 -7.79
N LEU A 191 11.43 -0.71 -8.97
CA LEU A 191 12.04 0.60 -9.18
C LEU A 191 11.09 1.53 -9.93
N ASP A 192 11.46 2.82 -9.99
CA ASP A 192 10.61 3.83 -10.62
C ASP A 192 10.66 3.76 -12.16
N ASP A 193 11.79 3.37 -12.74
CA ASP A 193 12.02 3.36 -14.20
C ASP A 193 12.97 2.22 -14.64
N PRO A 194 12.91 1.79 -15.92
CA PRO A 194 13.77 0.71 -16.44
C PRO A 194 15.25 1.10 -16.55
N ILE A 195 15.58 2.38 -16.62
CA ILE A 195 16.96 2.89 -16.70
C ILE A 195 17.70 2.62 -15.38
N GLN A 196 17.04 2.82 -14.23
CA GLN A 196 17.55 2.45 -12.91
C GLN A 196 17.79 0.94 -12.80
N ALA A 197 16.88 0.13 -13.35
CA ALA A 197 17.03 -1.33 -13.36
C ALA A 197 18.29 -1.74 -14.15
N LEU A 198 18.44 -1.23 -15.38
CA LEU A 198 19.60 -1.50 -16.24
C LEU A 198 20.92 -0.98 -15.64
N THR A 199 20.93 0.22 -15.08
CA THR A 199 22.10 0.78 -14.36
C THR A 199 22.49 -0.12 -13.19
N GLY A 200 21.51 -0.63 -12.44
CA GLY A 200 21.75 -1.56 -11.36
C GLY A 200 22.35 -2.89 -11.82
N VAL A 201 21.92 -3.43 -12.97
CA VAL A 201 22.55 -4.63 -13.56
C VAL A 201 23.98 -4.32 -14.03
N GLN A 202 24.20 -3.19 -14.70
CA GLN A 202 25.52 -2.78 -15.20
C GLN A 202 26.55 -2.61 -14.07
N THR A 203 26.11 -2.06 -12.93
CA THR A 203 26.95 -1.86 -11.75
C THR A 203 27.14 -3.14 -10.90
N GLY A 204 26.44 -4.22 -11.26
CA GLY A 204 26.46 -5.49 -10.52
C GLY A 204 25.63 -5.45 -9.23
N LEU A 205 24.81 -4.41 -9.03
CA LEU A 205 23.88 -4.31 -7.91
C LEU A 205 22.72 -5.33 -8.06
N TYR A 206 22.23 -5.53 -9.28
CA TYR A 206 21.19 -6.52 -9.60
C TYR A 206 21.73 -7.56 -10.57
N LYS A 207 21.18 -8.77 -10.52
CA LYS A 207 21.64 -9.87 -11.40
C LYS A 207 20.97 -9.82 -12.76
N ALA A 208 19.72 -9.37 -12.80
CA ALA A 208 18.93 -9.24 -14.00
C ALA A 208 17.95 -8.06 -13.87
N ALA A 209 17.48 -7.58 -15.02
CA ALA A 209 16.37 -6.64 -15.12
C ALA A 209 15.33 -7.17 -16.11
N VAL A 210 14.04 -6.92 -15.86
CA VAL A 210 12.94 -7.25 -16.80
C VAL A 210 12.09 -6.01 -17.06
N ALA A 211 11.86 -5.72 -18.34
CA ALA A 211 10.93 -4.72 -18.85
C ALA A 211 10.66 -5.00 -20.34
N ASP A 212 9.88 -4.15 -20.99
CA ASP A 212 9.50 -4.27 -22.39
C ASP A 212 10.70 -4.51 -23.32
N LEU A 213 10.55 -5.49 -24.21
CA LEU A 213 11.62 -5.94 -25.10
C LEU A 213 12.19 -4.80 -25.97
N PRO A 214 11.39 -3.93 -26.61
CA PRO A 214 11.94 -2.88 -27.46
C PRO A 214 12.71 -1.82 -26.64
N VAL A 215 12.27 -1.52 -25.41
CA VAL A 215 13.00 -0.65 -24.47
C VAL A 215 14.35 -1.27 -24.14
N MET A 216 14.34 -2.56 -23.75
CA MET A 216 15.55 -3.29 -23.39
C MET A 216 16.54 -3.41 -24.55
N GLN A 217 16.07 -3.70 -25.76
CA GLN A 217 16.90 -3.76 -26.97
C GLN A 217 17.50 -2.39 -27.31
N TYR A 218 16.69 -1.33 -27.24
CA TYR A 218 17.14 0.03 -27.51
C TYR A 218 18.22 0.48 -26.52
N GLU A 219 17.98 0.29 -25.23
CA GLU A 219 18.90 0.71 -24.16
C GLU A 219 20.21 -0.09 -24.15
N VAL A 220 20.13 -1.41 -24.31
CA VAL A 220 21.33 -2.25 -24.40
C VAL A 220 22.19 -1.86 -25.61
N LYS A 221 21.56 -1.53 -26.74
CA LYS A 221 22.26 -1.09 -27.95
C LYS A 221 22.84 0.33 -27.82
N SER A 222 22.13 1.23 -27.14
CA SER A 222 22.43 2.67 -27.16
C SER A 222 23.30 3.14 -25.99
N ALA A 223 23.11 2.56 -24.79
CA ALA A 223 23.72 3.05 -23.55
C ALA A 223 24.44 1.98 -22.71
N TYR A 224 24.06 0.69 -22.83
CA TYR A 224 24.53 -0.36 -21.92
C TYR A 224 25.33 -1.49 -22.61
N THR A 225 26.49 -1.16 -23.21
CA THR A 225 27.30 -2.11 -24.00
C THR A 225 27.87 -3.32 -23.24
N GLY A 226 27.79 -3.33 -21.90
CA GLY A 226 28.19 -4.47 -21.05
C GLY A 226 27.05 -5.42 -20.70
N LEU A 227 25.83 -5.09 -21.13
CA LEU A 227 24.62 -5.87 -20.91
C LEU A 227 24.21 -6.59 -22.19
N SER A 228 23.36 -7.60 -22.04
CA SER A 228 22.76 -8.33 -23.15
C SER A 228 21.32 -8.69 -22.79
N VAL A 229 20.42 -8.59 -23.77
CA VAL A 229 19.09 -9.20 -23.68
C VAL A 229 19.31 -10.72 -23.70
N ALA A 230 19.20 -11.34 -22.54
CA ALA A 230 19.48 -12.75 -22.34
C ALA A 230 18.32 -13.63 -22.82
N MET A 231 17.10 -13.15 -22.65
CA MET A 231 15.90 -13.88 -23.03
C MET A 231 14.83 -12.91 -23.49
N GLU A 232 14.21 -13.24 -24.62
CA GLU A 232 12.92 -12.71 -24.99
C GLU A 232 11.85 -13.57 -24.33
N ILE A 233 10.91 -12.92 -23.65
CA ILE A 233 9.84 -13.56 -22.91
C ILE A 233 8.56 -13.37 -23.75
N PRO A 234 8.04 -14.45 -24.39
CA PRO A 234 6.91 -14.38 -25.30
C PRO A 234 5.60 -14.15 -24.53
N THR A 235 5.34 -12.90 -24.21
CA THR A 235 4.20 -12.44 -23.42
C THR A 235 3.03 -12.04 -24.31
N GLY A 236 3.26 -11.74 -25.59
CA GLY A 236 2.21 -11.38 -26.56
C GLY A 236 1.50 -10.09 -26.14
N GLU A 237 2.26 -9.10 -25.70
CA GLU A 237 1.75 -7.83 -25.22
C GLU A 237 1.23 -6.99 -26.36
N GLN A 238 0.17 -6.24 -26.08
CA GLN A 238 -0.39 -5.28 -27.02
C GLN A 238 -0.46 -3.92 -26.33
N TYR A 239 0.16 -2.90 -26.92
CA TYR A 239 0.22 -1.58 -26.32
C TYR A 239 -0.94 -0.70 -26.77
N GLY A 240 -1.60 -0.05 -25.83
CA GLY A 240 -2.72 0.86 -26.06
C GLY A 240 -2.64 2.10 -25.17
N LEU A 241 -3.29 3.17 -25.60
CA LEU A 241 -3.38 4.40 -24.80
C LEU A 241 -4.46 4.25 -23.73
N VAL A 242 -4.17 4.71 -22.52
CA VAL A 242 -5.07 4.61 -21.36
C VAL A 242 -6.09 5.74 -21.41
N VAL A 243 -7.39 5.41 -21.38
CA VAL A 243 -8.49 6.39 -21.44
C VAL A 243 -9.50 6.12 -20.31
N SER A 244 -10.13 7.17 -19.77
CA SER A 244 -11.16 6.99 -18.76
C SER A 244 -12.39 6.27 -19.34
N LYS A 245 -12.89 5.25 -18.63
CA LYS A 245 -14.17 4.58 -18.95
C LYS A 245 -15.37 5.54 -18.91
N ASP A 246 -15.25 6.66 -18.21
CA ASP A 246 -16.28 7.70 -18.17
C ASP A 246 -16.27 8.58 -19.44
N ASN A 247 -15.31 8.36 -20.36
CA ASN A 247 -15.18 9.10 -21.62
C ASN A 247 -15.04 8.16 -22.85
N PRO A 248 -16.00 7.26 -23.09
CA PRO A 248 -15.93 6.29 -24.20
C PRO A 248 -15.94 6.96 -25.59
N GLY A 249 -16.46 8.20 -25.68
CA GLY A 249 -16.38 8.99 -26.90
C GLY A 249 -14.94 9.36 -27.26
N LEU A 250 -14.09 9.64 -26.26
CA LEU A 250 -12.69 9.95 -26.48
C LEU A 250 -11.93 8.71 -26.98
N THR A 251 -12.18 7.53 -26.39
CA THR A 251 -11.60 6.26 -26.85
C THR A 251 -11.92 6.01 -28.32
N LYS A 252 -13.18 6.18 -28.73
CA LYS A 252 -13.59 5.99 -30.13
C LYS A 252 -12.98 7.03 -31.08
N ALA A 253 -12.89 8.29 -30.65
CA ALA A 253 -12.27 9.34 -31.45
C ALA A 253 -10.76 9.06 -31.64
N LEU A 254 -10.08 8.59 -30.60
CA LEU A 254 -8.68 8.15 -30.67
C LEU A 254 -8.52 6.91 -31.56
N ASN A 255 -9.39 5.91 -31.46
CA ASN A 255 -9.35 4.73 -32.34
C ASN A 255 -9.56 5.10 -33.81
N LYS A 256 -10.49 6.03 -34.09
CA LYS A 256 -10.67 6.55 -35.44
C LYS A 256 -9.41 7.27 -35.95
N ALA A 257 -8.81 8.14 -35.14
CA ALA A 257 -7.56 8.82 -35.50
C ALA A 257 -6.41 7.82 -35.72
N LEU A 258 -6.32 6.78 -34.87
CA LEU A 258 -5.33 5.72 -34.98
C LEU A 258 -5.52 4.90 -36.25
N GLN A 259 -6.77 4.57 -36.60
CA GLN A 259 -7.10 3.91 -37.86
C GLN A 259 -6.71 4.78 -39.06
N GLU A 260 -7.00 6.09 -39.04
CA GLU A 260 -6.58 7.01 -40.09
C GLU A 260 -5.04 7.07 -40.24
N CYS A 261 -4.30 7.02 -39.12
CA CYS A 261 -2.83 6.93 -39.12
C CYS A 261 -2.30 5.58 -39.65
N ARG A 262 -3.05 4.49 -39.49
CA ARG A 262 -2.73 3.18 -40.10
C ARG A 262 -2.97 3.24 -41.61
N GLU A 263 -4.08 3.80 -42.05
CA GLU A 263 -4.51 3.83 -43.46
C GLU A 263 -3.64 4.77 -44.32
N ASP A 264 -3.18 5.89 -43.77
CA ASP A 264 -2.33 6.84 -44.49
C ASP A 264 -0.81 6.57 -44.37
N GLY A 265 -0.44 5.53 -43.63
CA GLY A 265 0.95 5.11 -43.42
C GLY A 265 1.73 5.95 -42.41
N THR A 266 1.08 6.86 -41.68
CA THR A 266 1.73 7.62 -40.60
C THR A 266 2.29 6.68 -39.53
N LEU A 267 1.52 5.66 -39.10
CA LEU A 267 1.98 4.73 -38.06
C LEU A 267 3.26 4.00 -38.49
N SER A 268 3.29 3.45 -39.71
CA SER A 268 4.46 2.77 -40.26
C SER A 268 5.68 3.70 -40.41
N GLN A 269 5.46 4.98 -40.72
CA GLN A 269 6.55 5.97 -40.76
C GLN A 269 7.12 6.23 -39.37
N LEU A 270 6.27 6.29 -38.34
CA LEU A 270 6.71 6.44 -36.95
C LEU A 270 7.46 5.20 -36.48
N GLU A 271 6.97 4.01 -36.79
CA GLU A 271 7.64 2.75 -36.47
C GLU A 271 9.03 2.68 -37.12
N THR A 272 9.11 3.00 -38.42
CA THR A 272 10.39 3.05 -39.15
C THR A 272 11.34 4.08 -38.54
N LYS A 273 10.83 5.26 -38.14
CA LYS A 273 11.63 6.32 -37.53
C LYS A 273 12.26 5.89 -36.21
N TRP A 274 11.51 5.20 -35.35
CA TRP A 274 11.90 4.92 -33.97
C TRP A 274 12.53 3.53 -33.78
N PHE A 275 12.14 2.55 -34.58
CA PHE A 275 12.60 1.16 -34.44
C PHE A 275 13.45 0.67 -35.63
N GLY A 276 13.38 1.34 -36.79
CA GLY A 276 14.21 1.05 -37.98
C GLY A 276 13.47 0.33 -39.12
N GLU A 277 14.13 0.16 -40.28
CA GLU A 277 13.54 -0.43 -41.50
C GLU A 277 13.21 -1.94 -41.38
N ASP A 278 13.86 -2.65 -40.45
CA ASP A 278 13.63 -4.09 -40.20
C ASP A 278 12.58 -4.35 -39.11
N TYR A 279 11.94 -3.30 -38.56
CA TYR A 279 10.85 -3.45 -37.60
C TYR A 279 9.56 -3.79 -38.36
N GLU A 280 9.39 -5.07 -38.71
CA GLU A 280 8.08 -5.57 -39.11
C GLU A 280 7.24 -5.73 -37.85
N SER A 281 6.11 -4.99 -37.74
CA SER A 281 5.00 -5.46 -36.93
C SER A 281 4.54 -6.77 -37.57
N GLU A 282 5.07 -7.92 -37.17
CA GLU A 282 4.68 -9.22 -37.72
C GLU A 282 3.20 -9.49 -37.39
N GLY A 283 2.34 -9.02 -38.29
CA GLY A 283 0.90 -8.95 -38.09
C GLY A 283 0.16 -8.75 -39.41
N SER A 284 0.50 -9.52 -40.45
CA SER A 284 -0.39 -10.10 -41.49
C SER A 284 0.39 -10.39 -42.78
N ASP A 285 0.26 -11.61 -43.29
CA ASP A 285 0.74 -12.09 -44.60
C ASP A 285 2.25 -12.38 -44.79
N ALA A 286 2.75 -13.51 -44.25
CA ALA A 286 3.91 -14.20 -44.83
C ALA A 286 3.98 -15.70 -44.45
N ALA A 287 3.06 -16.51 -44.99
CA ALA A 287 3.25 -17.95 -45.05
C ALA A 287 4.20 -18.29 -46.21
N ALA A 288 5.46 -18.64 -45.91
CA ALA A 288 6.17 -19.79 -46.50
C ALA A 288 7.70 -19.68 -46.31
N THR A 289 8.28 -20.85 -46.04
CA THR A 289 9.67 -21.26 -46.31
C THR A 289 10.67 -21.12 -45.16
N ALA A 290 10.78 -22.18 -44.35
CA ALA A 290 12.08 -22.80 -44.07
C ALA A 290 11.87 -24.22 -43.51
N THR A 291 12.42 -25.21 -44.20
CA THR A 291 12.53 -26.61 -43.78
C THR A 291 13.99 -26.91 -43.47
N GLN A 292 14.22 -27.90 -42.59
CA GLN A 292 15.47 -28.61 -42.22
C GLN A 292 16.24 -27.99 -41.05
N ALA A 293 16.75 -28.72 -40.06
CA ALA A 293 16.86 -30.16 -39.75
C ALA A 293 16.96 -30.26 -38.20
N THR A 294 16.76 -31.41 -37.53
CA THR A 294 17.78 -32.45 -37.37
C THR A 294 17.17 -33.67 -36.67
N THR A 295 17.42 -34.86 -37.22
CA THR A 295 17.13 -36.17 -36.62
C THR A 295 18.10 -36.52 -35.48
N ALA A 296 17.59 -36.98 -34.34
CA ALA A 296 18.35 -37.79 -33.38
C ALA A 296 17.46 -38.78 -32.59
N SER A 297 17.52 -40.05 -33.01
CA SER A 297 17.50 -41.29 -32.22
C SER A 297 16.73 -41.36 -30.88
N GLY A 298 15.54 -41.97 -30.92
CA GLY A 298 15.20 -43.16 -30.11
C GLY A 298 15.21 -43.03 -28.59
N ASN A 299 14.15 -42.44 -28.04
CA ASN A 299 13.54 -42.83 -26.76
C ASN A 299 12.02 -42.59 -26.89
N ALA A 300 11.18 -43.39 -26.23
CA ALA A 300 9.74 -43.17 -26.22
C ALA A 300 9.46 -41.74 -25.76
N GLY A 301 8.87 -40.92 -26.63
CA GLY A 301 8.80 -39.48 -26.41
C GLY A 301 8.03 -39.07 -25.15
N SER A 302 8.43 -37.94 -24.56
CA SER A 302 7.84 -37.29 -23.37
C SER A 302 7.03 -36.05 -23.73
N ILE A 303 6.27 -35.54 -22.77
CA ILE A 303 5.86 -34.12 -22.78
C ILE A 303 6.67 -33.43 -21.70
N ASP A 304 7.45 -32.43 -22.07
CA ASP A 304 8.27 -31.68 -21.11
C ASP A 304 7.41 -30.56 -20.52
N VAL A 305 7.14 -30.62 -19.22
CA VAL A 305 6.31 -29.62 -18.54
C VAL A 305 7.09 -28.33 -18.38
N ASN A 306 6.74 -27.31 -19.16
CA ASN A 306 7.44 -26.04 -19.18
C ASN A 306 6.95 -25.10 -18.08
N LYS A 307 5.64 -25.09 -17.81
CA LYS A 307 5.02 -24.10 -16.93
C LYS A 307 3.76 -24.63 -16.28
N ALA A 308 3.53 -24.28 -15.01
CA ALA A 308 2.21 -24.29 -14.41
C ALA A 308 2.10 -23.10 -13.45
N THR A 309 1.10 -22.25 -13.65
CA THR A 309 0.91 -21.01 -12.89
C THR A 309 -0.56 -20.79 -12.62
N ALA A 310 -0.89 -20.14 -11.51
CA ALA A 310 -2.28 -19.89 -11.13
C ALA A 310 -2.50 -18.41 -10.81
N ARG A 311 -3.70 -17.90 -11.11
CA ARG A 311 -4.13 -16.54 -10.79
C ARG A 311 -5.59 -16.51 -10.32
N PRO A 312 -5.98 -15.62 -9.40
CA PRO A 312 -7.39 -15.43 -9.04
C PRO A 312 -8.26 -15.09 -10.26
N ASN A 313 -9.53 -15.52 -10.24
CA ASN A 313 -10.50 -15.13 -11.27
C ASN A 313 -11.10 -13.72 -11.04
N GLU A 314 -10.96 -13.17 -9.84
CA GLU A 314 -11.43 -11.83 -9.45
C GLU A 314 -10.28 -10.80 -9.49
N SER A 315 -10.56 -9.52 -9.72
CA SER A 315 -9.54 -8.46 -9.70
C SER A 315 -9.21 -7.99 -8.29
N GLY A 316 -7.91 -7.78 -8.03
CA GLY A 316 -7.45 -7.07 -6.83
C GLY A 316 -6.61 -7.87 -5.83
N GLY A 317 -6.07 -9.04 -6.22
CA GLY A 317 -5.09 -9.76 -5.40
C GLY A 317 -4.02 -10.47 -6.24
N ASP A 318 -2.75 -10.26 -5.90
CA ASP A 318 -1.60 -10.90 -6.56
C ASP A 318 -1.43 -12.39 -6.20
N GLY A 319 -2.18 -12.88 -5.20
CA GLY A 319 -2.01 -14.22 -4.64
C GLY A 319 -3.25 -15.10 -4.81
N VAL A 320 -3.04 -16.35 -5.21
CA VAL A 320 -4.11 -17.35 -5.34
C VAL A 320 -4.52 -17.82 -3.96
N ILE A 321 -5.80 -17.73 -3.63
CA ILE A 321 -6.33 -18.15 -2.32
C ILE A 321 -7.01 -19.51 -2.46
N GLY A 322 -6.70 -20.41 -1.53
CA GLY A 322 -7.30 -21.73 -1.47
C GLY A 322 -8.83 -21.69 -1.37
N GLY A 323 -9.52 -22.59 -2.06
CA GLY A 323 -10.98 -22.70 -2.06
C GLY A 323 -11.73 -21.60 -2.81
N MET A 324 -11.00 -20.72 -3.51
CA MET A 324 -11.57 -19.68 -4.38
C MET A 324 -11.38 -20.05 -5.85
N ASN A 325 -12.30 -19.56 -6.70
CA ASN A 325 -12.20 -19.76 -8.14
C ASN A 325 -10.91 -19.13 -8.69
N THR A 326 -10.17 -19.97 -9.40
CA THR A 326 -8.81 -19.71 -9.85
C THR A 326 -8.69 -20.10 -11.32
N ARG A 327 -7.80 -19.40 -12.03
CA ARG A 327 -7.34 -19.79 -13.36
C ARG A 327 -5.98 -20.46 -13.26
N LEU A 328 -5.87 -21.71 -13.69
CA LEU A 328 -4.62 -22.44 -13.89
C LEU A 328 -4.19 -22.31 -15.36
N THR A 329 -2.94 -21.92 -15.59
CA THR A 329 -2.29 -21.96 -16.91
C THR A 329 -1.17 -22.99 -16.86
N TRP A 330 -1.28 -24.02 -17.68
CA TRP A 330 -0.29 -25.10 -17.80
C TRP A 330 0.26 -25.13 -19.22
N GLU A 331 1.58 -25.33 -19.36
CA GLU A 331 2.27 -25.43 -20.64
C GLU A 331 3.20 -26.64 -20.66
N GLY A 332 3.17 -27.37 -21.77
CA GLY A 332 4.09 -28.48 -22.02
C GLY A 332 4.44 -28.62 -23.49
N THR A 333 5.69 -28.98 -23.76
CA THR A 333 6.21 -29.20 -25.11
C THR A 333 6.11 -30.68 -25.45
N VAL A 334 5.41 -31.01 -26.54
CA VAL A 334 5.20 -32.38 -26.97
C VAL A 334 6.44 -32.89 -27.69
N ASN A 335 7.14 -33.89 -27.14
CA ASN A 335 8.29 -34.54 -27.78
C ASN A 335 7.99 -36.00 -28.13
N VAL A 336 6.75 -36.28 -28.50
CA VAL A 336 6.24 -37.62 -28.86
C VAL A 336 6.10 -37.75 -30.36
N ASP A 337 6.86 -38.67 -30.97
CA ASP A 337 6.87 -38.88 -32.43
C ASP A 337 5.47 -39.10 -33.04
N ASP A 338 4.61 -39.88 -32.38
CA ASP A 338 3.23 -40.17 -32.81
C ASP A 338 2.22 -39.08 -32.40
N GLY A 339 2.69 -37.99 -31.80
CA GLY A 339 1.87 -36.94 -31.20
C GLY A 339 1.08 -37.39 -29.97
N VAL A 340 0.27 -36.47 -29.43
CA VAL A 340 -0.49 -36.67 -28.19
C VAL A 340 -1.99 -36.56 -28.45
N SER A 341 -2.74 -37.60 -28.13
CA SER A 341 -4.20 -37.68 -28.33
C SER A 341 -5.00 -37.24 -27.11
N SER A 342 -4.41 -37.26 -25.91
CA SER A 342 -5.03 -36.65 -24.73
C SER A 342 -4.00 -36.30 -23.65
N VAL A 343 -4.35 -35.31 -22.84
CA VAL A 343 -3.60 -34.89 -21.63
C VAL A 343 -4.57 -34.89 -20.46
N THR A 344 -4.15 -35.46 -19.33
CA THR A 344 -4.86 -35.42 -18.06
C THR A 344 -4.00 -34.70 -17.03
N LEU A 345 -4.51 -33.60 -16.49
CA LEU A 345 -3.91 -32.90 -15.37
C LEU A 345 -4.62 -33.28 -14.08
N SER A 346 -3.85 -33.40 -13.00
CA SER A 346 -4.31 -33.82 -11.68
C SER A 346 -3.73 -32.89 -10.62
N LEU A 347 -4.61 -32.47 -9.71
CA LEU A 347 -4.29 -31.66 -8.54
C LEU A 347 -4.39 -32.50 -7.25
N PRO A 348 -3.75 -32.05 -6.16
CA PRO A 348 -3.79 -32.75 -4.87
C PRO A 348 -5.18 -32.75 -4.23
N GLU A 349 -5.36 -33.63 -3.25
CA GLU A 349 -6.61 -33.79 -2.51
C GLU A 349 -7.11 -32.45 -1.92
N GLY A 350 -8.41 -32.20 -2.05
CA GLY A 350 -9.03 -30.92 -1.67
C GLY A 350 -9.10 -29.87 -2.78
N SER A 351 -8.50 -30.14 -3.95
CA SER A 351 -8.68 -29.34 -5.17
C SER A 351 -9.86 -29.85 -6.00
N THR A 352 -10.45 -29.00 -6.84
CA THR A 352 -11.46 -29.41 -7.81
C THR A 352 -11.37 -28.65 -9.13
N PHE A 353 -11.61 -29.36 -10.23
CA PHE A 353 -11.85 -28.84 -11.57
C PHE A 353 -13.34 -28.84 -11.93
N ASP A 354 -14.23 -29.30 -11.05
CA ASP A 354 -15.66 -29.36 -11.36
C ASP A 354 -16.25 -27.97 -11.57
N GLY A 355 -16.94 -27.77 -12.70
CA GLY A 355 -17.46 -26.46 -13.10
C GLY A 355 -16.44 -25.56 -13.79
N SER A 356 -15.19 -26.00 -13.96
CA SER A 356 -14.17 -25.25 -14.69
C SER A 356 -14.43 -25.21 -16.20
N THR A 357 -13.85 -24.22 -16.89
CA THR A 357 -13.80 -24.17 -18.35
C THR A 357 -12.36 -24.15 -18.86
N THR A 358 -12.08 -24.92 -19.91
CA THR A 358 -10.73 -25.08 -20.45
C THR A 358 -10.62 -24.45 -21.84
N ARG A 359 -9.63 -23.58 -22.01
CA ARG A 359 -9.17 -23.06 -23.29
C ARG A 359 -7.86 -23.74 -23.67
N VAL A 360 -7.81 -24.24 -24.91
CA VAL A 360 -6.64 -24.93 -25.47
C VAL A 360 -6.00 -24.04 -26.52
N THR A 361 -4.69 -23.88 -26.43
CA THR A 361 -3.86 -23.24 -27.44
C THR A 361 -2.70 -24.15 -27.77
N VAL A 362 -2.49 -24.43 -29.06
CA VAL A 362 -1.35 -25.22 -29.55
C VAL A 362 -0.53 -24.34 -30.45
N LEU A 363 0.77 -24.26 -30.21
CA LEU A 363 1.73 -23.52 -31.02
C LEU A 363 2.75 -24.48 -31.64
N ASP A 364 3.10 -24.27 -32.90
CA ASP A 364 4.25 -24.88 -33.57
C ASP A 364 5.23 -23.77 -33.91
N GLY A 365 6.32 -23.69 -33.13
CA GLY A 365 7.14 -22.48 -33.03
C GLY A 365 6.30 -21.29 -32.56
N LEU A 366 6.20 -20.26 -33.40
CA LEU A 366 5.41 -19.04 -33.15
C LEU A 366 3.97 -19.14 -33.70
N ASN A 367 3.66 -20.16 -34.51
CA ASN A 367 2.39 -20.24 -35.22
C ASN A 367 1.34 -21.02 -34.42
N ARG A 368 0.14 -20.45 -34.30
CA ARG A 368 -0.99 -21.15 -33.67
C ARG A 368 -1.61 -22.19 -34.59
N ILE A 369 -1.76 -23.41 -34.10
CA ILE A 369 -2.48 -24.50 -34.76
C ILE A 369 -3.88 -24.63 -34.15
N ASN A 370 -4.90 -24.71 -35.00
CA ASN A 370 -6.26 -25.02 -34.57
C ASN A 370 -6.39 -26.52 -34.28
N VAL A 371 -6.73 -26.86 -33.04
CA VAL A 371 -6.95 -28.23 -32.60
C VAL A 371 -8.33 -28.33 -31.96
N ASP A 372 -9.14 -29.27 -32.45
CA ASP A 372 -10.41 -29.60 -31.82
C ASP A 372 -10.18 -30.45 -30.57
N SER A 373 -10.71 -29.99 -29.42
CA SER A 373 -10.58 -30.69 -28.14
C SER A 373 -11.91 -30.85 -27.40
N GLU A 374 -12.06 -31.97 -26.69
CA GLU A 374 -13.14 -32.23 -25.73
C GLU A 374 -12.55 -32.30 -24.31
N THR A 375 -13.20 -31.65 -23.34
CA THR A 375 -12.75 -31.61 -21.94
C THR A 375 -13.74 -32.34 -21.03
N SER A 376 -13.23 -33.14 -20.09
CA SER A 376 -14.02 -33.79 -19.03
C SER A 376 -13.32 -33.65 -17.68
N THR A 377 -14.07 -33.37 -16.62
CA THR A 377 -13.56 -33.23 -15.24
C THR A 377 -14.03 -34.38 -14.36
N ASP A 378 -13.20 -34.78 -13.41
CA ASP A 378 -13.53 -35.76 -12.36
C ASP A 378 -12.88 -35.29 -11.05
N GLY A 379 -13.57 -34.38 -10.33
CA GLY A 379 -13.08 -33.84 -9.08
C GLY A 379 -11.71 -33.17 -9.25
N SER A 380 -10.64 -33.80 -8.76
CA SER A 380 -9.27 -33.28 -8.80
C SER A 380 -8.53 -33.51 -10.11
N SER A 381 -9.17 -34.09 -11.14
CA SER A 381 -8.55 -34.32 -12.45
C SER A 381 -9.35 -33.70 -13.59
N VAL A 382 -8.65 -33.24 -14.63
CA VAL A 382 -9.22 -32.77 -15.89
C VAL A 382 -8.52 -33.43 -17.06
N THR A 383 -9.29 -34.03 -17.96
CA THR A 383 -8.81 -34.69 -19.17
C THR A 383 -9.25 -33.91 -20.40
N ILE A 384 -8.27 -33.56 -21.24
CA ILE A 384 -8.47 -32.91 -22.54
C ILE A 384 -8.12 -33.94 -23.62
N LYS A 385 -9.10 -34.28 -24.46
CA LYS A 385 -8.93 -35.20 -25.59
C LYS A 385 -8.91 -34.41 -26.88
N PHE A 386 -7.90 -34.66 -27.72
CA PHE A 386 -7.76 -34.02 -29.02
C PHE A 386 -8.32 -34.94 -30.11
N LYS A 387 -9.15 -34.40 -31.01
CA LYS A 387 -9.66 -35.20 -32.14
C LYS A 387 -8.55 -35.60 -33.11
N THR A 388 -7.53 -34.75 -33.25
CA THR A 388 -6.31 -35.01 -34.01
C THR A 388 -5.14 -34.92 -33.05
N PRO A 389 -4.22 -35.90 -33.03
CA PRO A 389 -3.07 -35.85 -32.13
C PRO A 389 -2.25 -34.57 -32.31
N VAL A 390 -1.91 -33.93 -31.19
CA VAL A 390 -1.02 -32.75 -31.16
C VAL A 390 0.38 -33.19 -31.61
N PRO A 391 0.98 -32.56 -32.64
CA PRO A 391 2.23 -33.04 -33.23
C PRO A 391 3.44 -32.81 -32.31
N SER A 392 4.49 -33.61 -32.53
CA SER A 392 5.80 -33.43 -31.88
C SER A 392 6.40 -32.06 -32.23
N GLY A 393 7.09 -31.43 -31.28
CA GLY A 393 7.64 -30.08 -31.36
C GLY A 393 6.66 -28.96 -30.98
N SER A 394 5.37 -29.25 -30.79
CA SER A 394 4.37 -28.24 -30.44
C SER A 394 4.36 -27.88 -28.95
N LEU A 395 4.16 -26.59 -28.64
CA LEU A 395 3.84 -26.10 -27.31
C LEU A 395 2.33 -26.18 -27.09
N LEU A 396 1.91 -26.96 -26.10
CA LEU A 396 0.52 -27.07 -25.68
C LEU A 396 0.29 -26.19 -24.44
N ARG A 397 -0.53 -25.16 -24.57
CA ARG A 397 -0.99 -24.30 -23.47
C ARG A 397 -2.45 -24.61 -23.12
N LEU A 398 -2.71 -24.90 -21.86
CA LEU A 398 -4.03 -25.18 -21.29
C LEU A 398 -4.36 -24.12 -20.25
N GLU A 399 -5.41 -23.34 -20.48
CA GLU A 399 -5.93 -22.36 -19.53
C GLU A 399 -7.25 -22.86 -18.96
N ILE A 400 -7.26 -23.24 -17.69
CA ILE A 400 -8.41 -23.81 -16.99
C ILE A 400 -8.90 -22.77 -15.98
N THR A 401 -10.09 -22.24 -16.21
CA THR A 401 -10.72 -21.19 -15.39
C THR A 401 -11.79 -21.79 -14.47
N ASP A 402 -11.99 -21.19 -13.30
CA ASP A 402 -13.02 -21.59 -12.31
C ASP A 402 -12.74 -22.94 -11.64
N MET A 403 -11.46 -23.32 -11.55
CA MET A 403 -10.99 -24.41 -10.70
C MET A 403 -10.69 -23.89 -9.27
N GLN A 404 -10.60 -24.78 -8.27
CA GLN A 404 -10.25 -24.40 -6.89
C GLN A 404 -9.10 -25.24 -6.32
N PHE A 405 -8.13 -24.57 -5.68
CA PHE A 405 -7.08 -25.22 -4.87
C PHE A 405 -7.58 -25.52 -3.45
N PRO A 406 -6.87 -26.32 -2.64
CA PRO A 406 -7.29 -26.62 -1.27
C PRO A 406 -7.34 -25.37 -0.40
N ALA A 407 -8.38 -25.22 0.43
CA ALA A 407 -8.61 -24.05 1.27
C ALA A 407 -7.49 -23.80 2.30
N GLU A 408 -6.75 -24.83 2.69
CA GLU A 408 -5.66 -24.73 3.66
C GLU A 408 -4.42 -23.98 3.11
N GLY A 409 -4.33 -23.80 1.79
CA GLY A 409 -3.15 -23.23 1.14
C GLY A 409 -1.93 -24.15 1.19
N GLY A 410 -0.80 -23.68 0.65
CA GLY A 410 0.44 -24.45 0.55
C GLY A 410 1.03 -24.42 -0.86
N ASP A 411 2.15 -25.13 -1.03
CA ASP A 411 2.81 -25.28 -2.33
C ASP A 411 2.31 -26.56 -2.99
N PHE A 412 1.70 -26.43 -4.17
CA PHE A 412 1.13 -27.56 -4.91
C PHE A 412 1.73 -27.67 -6.29
N VAL A 413 1.90 -28.90 -6.77
CA VAL A 413 2.33 -29.19 -8.14
C VAL A 413 1.15 -29.71 -8.95
N VAL A 414 1.17 -29.46 -10.25
CA VAL A 414 0.27 -30.09 -11.21
C VAL A 414 0.96 -31.34 -11.71
N SER A 415 0.35 -32.50 -11.47
CA SER A 415 0.82 -33.80 -11.96
C SER A 415 -0.10 -34.30 -13.06
N GLY A 416 0.22 -35.41 -13.71
CA GLY A 416 -0.71 -35.97 -14.68
C GLY A 416 -0.17 -37.07 -15.58
N SER A 417 -0.88 -37.31 -16.66
CA SER A 417 -0.51 -38.29 -17.68
C SER A 417 -0.98 -37.85 -19.06
N TYR A 418 -0.42 -38.45 -20.10
CA TYR A 418 -0.83 -38.24 -21.48
C TYR A 418 -1.02 -39.57 -22.20
N VAL A 419 -1.75 -39.56 -23.30
CA VAL A 419 -1.90 -40.72 -24.20
C VAL A 419 -1.39 -40.32 -25.58
N THR A 420 -0.52 -41.13 -26.16
CA THR A 420 0.05 -40.89 -27.50
C THR A 420 -0.98 -41.13 -28.61
N GLY A 421 -0.68 -40.72 -29.85
CA GLY A 421 -1.50 -41.07 -31.02
C GLY A 421 -1.62 -42.57 -31.24
N ALA A 422 -0.63 -43.36 -30.81
CA ALA A 422 -0.65 -44.82 -30.86
C ALA A 422 -1.43 -45.49 -29.70
N GLY A 423 -1.96 -44.70 -28.76
CA GLY A 423 -2.73 -45.20 -27.61
C GLY A 423 -1.89 -45.63 -26.41
N THR A 424 -0.59 -45.34 -26.40
CA THR A 424 0.30 -45.63 -25.26
C THR A 424 0.14 -44.55 -24.20
N GLN A 425 0.04 -44.91 -22.93
CA GLN A 425 -0.01 -43.96 -21.82
C GLN A 425 1.39 -43.63 -21.31
N GLY A 426 1.68 -42.33 -21.13
CA GLY A 426 2.89 -41.80 -20.49
C GLY A 426 2.55 -40.94 -19.28
N ALA A 427 3.49 -40.77 -18.36
CA ALA A 427 3.34 -39.90 -17.18
C ALA A 427 3.88 -38.51 -17.50
N LEU A 428 3.23 -37.46 -16.97
CA LEU A 428 3.80 -36.11 -16.97
C LEU A 428 4.73 -35.98 -15.77
N ASP A 429 5.81 -35.22 -15.95
CA ASP A 429 6.60 -34.74 -14.82
C ASP A 429 5.77 -33.75 -14.00
N ASP A 430 6.06 -33.66 -12.70
CA ASP A 430 5.43 -32.67 -11.84
C ASP A 430 5.82 -31.26 -12.28
N SER A 431 4.84 -30.37 -12.32
CA SER A 431 5.11 -28.96 -12.59
C SER A 431 5.96 -28.31 -11.50
N PRO A 432 6.54 -27.12 -11.76
CA PRO A 432 6.97 -26.24 -10.68
C PRO A 432 5.85 -26.01 -9.67
N SER A 433 6.21 -25.79 -8.40
CA SER A 433 5.26 -25.55 -7.33
C SER A 433 4.54 -24.22 -7.49
N ILE A 434 3.22 -24.24 -7.32
CA ILE A 434 2.33 -23.11 -7.27
C ILE A 434 2.00 -22.83 -5.80
N SER A 435 2.39 -21.67 -5.29
CA SER A 435 2.11 -21.25 -3.91
C SER A 435 0.69 -20.70 -3.78
N ILE A 436 -0.10 -21.28 -2.89
CA ILE A 436 -1.48 -20.92 -2.60
C ILE A 436 -1.59 -20.37 -1.19
N ILE A 437 -2.22 -19.20 -1.05
CA ILE A 437 -2.51 -18.55 0.22
C ILE A 437 -3.65 -19.29 0.92
N ALA A 438 -3.45 -19.62 2.18
CA ALA A 438 -4.48 -20.21 3.02
C ALA A 438 -5.70 -19.28 3.14
N ASN A 439 -6.90 -19.84 3.00
CA ASN A 439 -8.15 -19.12 3.26
C ASN A 439 -8.37 -19.01 4.77
N THR A 440 -7.71 -18.02 5.38
CA THR A 440 -7.82 -17.76 6.81
C THR A 440 -9.21 -17.24 7.18
N PRO A 441 -9.66 -17.38 8.45
CA PRO A 441 -10.93 -16.78 8.90
C PRO A 441 -11.02 -15.27 8.64
N VAL A 442 -9.88 -14.57 8.65
CA VAL A 442 -9.78 -13.14 8.32
C VAL A 442 -10.06 -12.93 6.84
N GLN A 443 -9.48 -13.77 5.98
CA GLN A 443 -9.71 -13.73 4.54
C GLN A 443 -11.17 -14.07 4.19
N ALA A 444 -11.79 -15.02 4.89
CA ALA A 444 -13.22 -15.32 4.71
C ALA A 444 -14.11 -14.10 5.02
N ILE A 445 -13.74 -13.27 6.01
CA ILE A 445 -14.46 -12.02 6.31
C ILE A 445 -14.24 -10.99 5.18
N VAL A 446 -13.01 -10.88 4.66
CA VAL A 446 -12.71 -9.98 3.53
C VAL A 446 -13.54 -10.37 2.31
N ASN A 447 -13.53 -11.65 1.94
CA ASN A 447 -14.29 -12.15 0.79
C ASN A 447 -15.81 -11.95 1.00
N TYR A 448 -16.29 -12.15 2.24
CA TYR A 448 -17.68 -11.83 2.58
C TYR A 448 -17.99 -10.35 2.34
N LEU A 449 -17.09 -9.44 2.72
CA LEU A 449 -17.22 -7.99 2.50
C LEU A 449 -17.20 -7.63 1.01
N ASP A 450 -16.36 -8.28 0.20
CA ASP A 450 -16.30 -8.04 -1.25
C ASP A 450 -17.62 -8.34 -1.95
N GLY A 451 -18.34 -9.38 -1.50
CA GLY A 451 -19.67 -9.72 -2.03
C GLY A 451 -20.82 -8.80 -1.59
N GLN A 452 -20.57 -7.74 -0.81
CA GLN A 452 -21.63 -6.87 -0.29
C GLN A 452 -21.81 -5.59 -1.11
N THR A 453 -23.04 -5.36 -1.57
CA THR A 453 -23.42 -4.13 -2.31
C THR A 453 -23.20 -2.84 -1.52
N TRP A 454 -23.31 -2.89 -0.18
CA TRP A 454 -23.02 -1.71 0.65
C TRP A 454 -21.53 -1.41 0.74
N VAL A 455 -20.66 -2.42 0.64
CA VAL A 455 -19.20 -2.24 0.63
C VAL A 455 -18.77 -1.65 -0.71
N GLU A 456 -19.35 -2.11 -1.80
CA GLU A 456 -19.16 -1.51 -3.12
C GLU A 456 -19.57 -0.02 -3.12
N ALA A 457 -20.77 0.29 -2.62
CA ALA A 457 -21.24 1.67 -2.47
C ALA A 457 -20.34 2.50 -1.54
N TRP A 458 -19.84 1.91 -0.44
CA TRP A 458 -18.89 2.57 0.44
C TRP A 458 -17.56 2.88 -0.26
N ASN A 459 -16.99 1.90 -0.97
CA ASN A 459 -15.73 2.00 -1.68
C ASN A 459 -15.82 2.87 -2.94
N SER A 460 -17.02 3.13 -3.46
CA SER A 460 -17.20 4.10 -4.55
C SER A 460 -16.89 5.55 -4.12
N VAL A 461 -16.95 5.85 -2.81
CA VAL A 461 -16.61 7.18 -2.30
C VAL A 461 -15.09 7.28 -2.15
N PRO A 462 -14.38 8.16 -2.90
CA PRO A 462 -12.92 8.18 -2.93
C PRO A 462 -12.26 8.32 -1.55
N PHE A 463 -12.85 9.17 -0.70
CA PHE A 463 -12.36 9.36 0.67
C PHE A 463 -12.51 8.08 1.52
N LEU A 464 -13.66 7.40 1.43
CA LEU A 464 -13.90 6.18 2.21
C LEU A 464 -13.04 5.03 1.70
N ASN A 465 -12.85 4.91 0.38
CA ASN A 465 -11.96 3.93 -0.21
C ASN A 465 -10.50 4.13 0.20
N MET A 466 -10.05 5.39 0.33
CA MET A 466 -8.64 5.67 0.65
C MET A 466 -8.33 5.56 2.15
N PHE A 467 -9.28 5.89 3.03
CA PHE A 467 -9.03 5.95 4.48
C PHE A 467 -9.74 4.86 5.29
N PHE A 468 -10.84 4.31 4.78
CA PHE A 468 -11.71 3.41 5.55
C PHE A 468 -12.19 2.22 4.71
N LYS A 469 -11.33 1.65 3.87
CA LYS A 469 -11.70 0.48 3.05
C LYS A 469 -12.00 -0.71 3.98
N PRO A 470 -13.24 -1.22 4.06
CA PRO A 470 -13.63 -2.20 5.07
C PRO A 470 -12.77 -3.47 5.05
N GLN A 471 -12.43 -3.94 3.85
CA GLN A 471 -11.54 -5.08 3.63
C GLN A 471 -10.18 -4.88 4.30
N LEU A 472 -9.54 -3.74 3.99
CA LEU A 472 -8.22 -3.42 4.52
C LEU A 472 -8.25 -3.08 6.01
N LEU A 473 -9.37 -2.56 6.54
CA LEU A 473 -9.52 -2.37 7.98
C LEU A 473 -9.44 -3.70 8.71
N VAL A 474 -10.13 -4.74 8.22
CA VAL A 474 -10.14 -6.07 8.85
C VAL A 474 -8.74 -6.69 8.83
N THR A 475 -8.09 -6.74 7.65
CA THR A 475 -6.76 -7.33 7.53
C THR A 475 -5.72 -6.54 8.32
N SER A 476 -5.75 -5.21 8.23
CA SER A 476 -4.83 -4.35 8.97
C SER A 476 -5.01 -4.50 10.47
N PHE A 477 -6.25 -4.56 10.97
CA PHE A 477 -6.50 -4.67 12.40
C PHE A 477 -5.83 -5.93 12.98
N VAL A 478 -5.91 -7.07 12.28
CA VAL A 478 -5.24 -8.30 12.72
C VAL A 478 -3.72 -8.21 12.59
N SER A 479 -3.22 -7.76 11.44
CA SER A 479 -1.78 -7.68 11.16
C SER A 479 -1.03 -6.71 12.09
N LEU A 480 -1.69 -5.63 12.50
CA LEU A 480 -1.10 -4.60 13.38
C LEU A 480 -1.04 -5.01 14.86
N PHE A 481 -1.71 -6.08 15.25
CA PHE A 481 -1.82 -6.50 16.66
C PHE A 481 -0.45 -6.72 17.31
N ASN A 482 0.50 -7.33 16.59
CA ASN A 482 1.85 -7.57 17.09
C ASN A 482 2.64 -6.28 17.29
N GLY A 483 2.54 -5.33 16.35
CA GLY A 483 3.15 -4.01 16.47
C GLY A 483 2.57 -3.23 17.66
N TRP A 484 1.25 -3.30 17.87
CA TRP A 484 0.58 -2.71 19.02
C TRP A 484 1.07 -3.28 20.36
N LEU A 485 1.22 -4.61 20.46
CA LEU A 485 1.79 -5.26 21.64
C LEU A 485 3.22 -4.80 21.91
N LEU A 486 4.03 -4.61 20.86
CA LEU A 486 5.39 -4.10 21.02
C LEU A 486 5.39 -2.68 21.59
N CYS A 487 4.54 -1.76 21.09
CA CYS A 487 4.41 -0.41 21.67
C CYS A 487 4.12 -0.45 23.17
N LEU A 488 3.20 -1.32 23.60
CA LEU A 488 2.86 -1.49 25.01
C LEU A 488 4.04 -2.03 25.81
N LEU A 489 4.72 -3.06 25.28
CA LEU A 489 5.87 -3.67 25.93
C LEU A 489 7.02 -2.68 26.12
N LEU A 490 7.36 -1.89 25.09
CA LEU A 490 8.42 -0.88 25.15
C LEU A 490 8.17 0.11 26.30
N VAL A 491 6.95 0.63 26.41
CA VAL A 491 6.61 1.66 27.41
C VAL A 491 6.49 1.06 28.80
N VAL A 492 5.85 -0.10 28.95
CA VAL A 492 5.68 -0.79 30.24
C VAL A 492 7.03 -1.18 30.84
N ILE A 493 8.00 -1.60 30.01
CA ILE A 493 9.36 -1.90 30.48
C ILE A 493 10.15 -0.61 30.77
N ALA A 494 10.02 0.42 29.92
CA ALA A 494 10.74 1.68 30.11
C ALA A 494 10.31 2.43 31.38
N TYR A 495 9.03 2.39 31.73
CA TYR A 495 8.46 3.22 32.79
C TYR A 495 9.02 2.99 34.20
N PRO A 496 9.22 1.75 34.68
CA PRO A 496 9.90 1.50 35.95
C PRO A 496 11.27 2.17 36.04
N PHE A 497 12.06 2.13 34.96
CA PHE A 497 13.35 2.82 34.90
C PHE A 497 13.17 4.33 34.85
N ALA A 498 12.19 4.83 34.09
CA ALA A 498 11.87 6.25 34.02
C ALA A 498 11.49 6.83 35.40
N ILE A 499 10.65 6.12 36.17
CA ILE A 499 10.23 6.50 37.52
C ILE A 499 11.44 6.50 38.47
N ALA A 500 12.25 5.44 38.44
CA ALA A 500 13.42 5.32 39.30
C ALA A 500 14.45 6.43 39.03
N LEU A 501 14.80 6.65 37.76
CA LEU A 501 15.72 7.71 37.35
C LEU A 501 15.13 9.10 37.58
N GLY A 502 13.85 9.30 37.28
CA GLY A 502 13.16 10.56 37.50
C GLY A 502 13.16 10.96 38.97
N LEU A 503 12.86 10.02 39.87
CA LEU A 503 12.88 10.28 41.32
C LEU A 503 14.29 10.59 41.81
N LEU A 504 15.30 9.86 41.33
CA LEU A 504 16.71 10.12 41.61
C LEU A 504 17.10 11.55 41.21
N PHE A 505 16.84 11.95 39.96
CA PHE A 505 17.17 13.29 39.47
C PHE A 505 16.35 14.39 40.13
N ALA A 506 15.09 14.14 40.52
CA ALA A 506 14.29 15.08 41.30
C ALA A 506 14.92 15.37 42.68
N ILE A 507 15.33 14.32 43.39
CA ILE A 507 15.99 14.45 44.71
C ILE A 507 17.36 15.16 44.55
N MET A 508 18.15 14.79 43.53
CA MET A 508 19.41 15.47 43.22
C MET A 508 19.21 16.97 42.94
N LYS A 509 18.15 17.33 42.22
CA LYS A 509 17.84 18.73 41.90
C LYS A 509 17.40 19.55 43.12
N ILE A 510 16.75 18.93 44.11
CA ILE A 510 16.33 19.60 45.37
C ILE A 510 17.47 19.61 46.43
N SER A 511 18.47 18.75 46.27
CA SER A 511 19.60 18.62 47.20
C SER A 511 20.33 19.95 47.47
N ASN A 512 20.90 20.05 48.68
CA ASN A 512 21.80 21.15 49.05
C ASN A 512 23.21 21.00 48.44
N PHE A 513 23.55 19.81 47.94
CA PHE A 513 24.83 19.54 47.32
C PHE A 513 24.88 20.14 45.91
N ARG A 514 25.70 21.18 45.73
CA ARG A 514 25.75 22.00 44.50
C ARG A 514 26.04 21.15 43.25
N ILE A 515 26.96 20.20 43.33
CA ILE A 515 27.36 19.38 42.17
C ILE A 515 26.20 18.48 41.71
N ALA A 516 25.55 17.76 42.62
CA ALA A 516 24.39 16.93 42.26
C ALA A 516 23.26 17.76 41.64
N ARG A 517 23.02 18.95 42.18
CA ARG A 517 22.02 19.88 41.63
C ARG A 517 22.34 20.31 40.20
N VAL A 518 23.61 20.65 39.92
CA VAL A 518 24.05 21.07 38.59
C VAL A 518 23.95 19.91 37.58
N ILE A 519 24.40 18.71 37.96
CA ILE A 519 24.29 17.52 37.09
C ILE A 519 22.83 17.24 36.74
N ALA A 520 21.95 17.21 37.73
CA ALA A 520 20.53 17.01 37.50
C ALA A 520 19.90 18.11 36.65
N ALA A 521 20.29 19.37 36.87
CA ALA A 521 19.81 20.50 36.07
C ALA A 521 20.22 20.37 34.59
N ILE A 522 21.48 20.00 34.30
CA ILE A 522 21.95 19.78 32.93
C ILE A 522 21.19 18.64 32.28
N TYR A 523 21.10 17.48 32.94
CA TYR A 523 20.37 16.31 32.43
C TYR A 523 18.93 16.65 32.05
N ILE A 524 18.18 17.26 32.99
CA ILE A 524 16.77 17.60 32.80
C ILE A 524 16.60 18.65 31.70
N ASN A 525 17.43 19.69 31.69
CA ASN A 525 17.29 20.79 30.72
C ASN A 525 17.65 20.35 29.30
N VAL A 526 18.68 19.50 29.13
CA VAL A 526 19.09 19.00 27.82
C VAL A 526 18.04 18.06 27.24
N LEU A 527 17.58 17.07 28.02
CA LEU A 527 16.63 16.07 27.52
C LEU A 527 15.23 16.62 27.30
N ARG A 528 14.76 17.56 28.13
CA ARG A 528 13.47 18.24 27.89
C ARG A 528 13.58 19.35 26.84
N GLY A 529 14.79 19.87 26.62
CA GLY A 529 15.05 20.93 25.65
C GLY A 529 15.31 20.43 24.23
N THR A 530 15.44 19.13 24.02
CA THR A 530 15.70 18.52 22.71
C THR A 530 14.56 17.59 22.29
N PRO A 531 14.19 17.55 20.98
CA PRO A 531 13.15 16.64 20.50
C PRO A 531 13.52 15.16 20.75
N LEU A 532 12.54 14.36 21.17
CA LEU A 532 12.73 12.91 21.34
C LEU A 532 13.17 12.23 20.05
N PHE A 533 12.63 12.66 18.90
CA PHE A 533 13.05 12.18 17.58
C PHE A 533 14.57 12.31 17.37
N LEU A 534 15.17 13.44 17.74
CA LEU A 534 16.61 13.65 17.64
C LEU A 534 17.38 12.73 18.62
N GLN A 535 16.87 12.53 19.83
CA GLN A 535 17.48 11.64 20.81
C GLN A 535 17.50 10.17 20.32
N ILE A 536 16.42 9.73 19.67
CA ILE A 536 16.33 8.43 18.99
C ILE A 536 17.42 8.32 17.93
N TYR A 537 17.52 9.29 17.00
CA TYR A 537 18.52 9.27 15.94
C TYR A 537 19.96 9.22 16.48
N ILE A 538 20.30 10.05 17.46
CA ILE A 538 21.64 10.07 18.05
C ILE A 538 21.97 8.70 18.68
N MET A 539 21.01 8.07 19.36
CA MET A 539 21.26 6.79 20.03
C MET A 539 21.34 5.63 19.03
N PHE A 540 20.43 5.58 18.05
CA PHE A 540 20.36 4.50 17.06
C PHE A 540 21.46 4.58 15.99
N PHE A 541 21.94 5.76 15.62
CA PHE A 541 23.04 5.90 14.64
C PHE A 541 24.39 6.16 15.31
N GLY A 542 24.43 6.89 16.42
CA GLY A 542 25.68 7.26 17.09
C GLY A 542 26.34 6.11 17.86
N LEU A 543 25.58 5.24 18.55
CA LEU A 543 26.18 4.11 19.28
C LEU A 543 26.82 3.07 18.36
N PRO A 544 26.18 2.65 17.24
CA PRO A 544 26.84 1.75 16.29
C PRO A 544 28.11 2.35 15.66
N MET A 545 28.14 3.67 15.40
CA MET A 545 29.35 4.36 14.94
C MET A 545 30.50 4.29 15.95
N MET A 546 30.19 4.15 17.24
CA MET A 546 31.18 3.91 18.31
C MET A 546 31.53 2.43 18.51
N GLY A 547 30.99 1.52 17.68
CA GLY A 547 31.18 0.08 17.78
C GLY A 547 30.29 -0.62 18.81
N ILE A 548 29.28 0.08 19.36
CA ILE A 548 28.36 -0.45 20.36
C ILE A 548 27.04 -0.80 19.67
N ASN A 549 26.80 -2.10 19.44
CA ASN A 549 25.56 -2.60 18.87
C ASN A 549 24.66 -3.14 19.98
N ILE A 550 23.50 -2.51 20.15
CA ILE A 550 22.46 -2.91 21.09
C ILE A 550 21.23 -3.29 20.27
N ASP A 551 20.49 -4.30 20.71
CA ASP A 551 19.21 -4.66 20.11
C ASP A 551 18.27 -3.43 20.02
N ASN A 552 17.60 -3.26 18.88
CA ASN A 552 16.78 -2.08 18.58
C ASN A 552 15.63 -1.89 19.59
N ASN A 553 15.02 -2.99 20.06
CA ASN A 553 13.92 -2.90 21.02
C ASN A 553 14.45 -2.49 22.39
N VAL A 554 15.58 -3.07 22.83
CA VAL A 554 16.26 -2.69 24.07
C VAL A 554 16.71 -1.22 24.02
N LEU A 555 17.26 -0.78 22.89
CA LEU A 555 17.66 0.61 22.71
C LEU A 555 16.46 1.55 22.73
N GLY A 556 15.34 1.17 22.11
CA GLY A 556 14.07 1.88 22.19
C GLY A 556 13.59 2.06 23.64
N VAL A 557 13.63 1.00 24.44
CA VAL A 557 13.31 1.05 25.89
C VAL A 557 14.22 2.05 26.61
N ILE A 558 15.53 2.00 26.36
CA ILE A 558 16.51 2.90 27.01
C ILE A 558 16.21 4.36 26.66
N VAL A 559 15.99 4.67 25.38
CA VAL A 559 15.72 6.04 24.92
C VAL A 559 14.42 6.57 25.52
N ILE A 560 13.35 5.78 25.49
CA ILE A 560 12.06 6.14 26.10
C ILE A 560 12.21 6.36 27.61
N ALA A 561 12.94 5.47 28.30
CA ALA A 561 13.15 5.57 29.74
C ALA A 561 13.94 6.83 30.12
N ILE A 562 15.03 7.12 29.40
CA ILE A 562 15.87 8.30 29.60
C ILE A 562 15.06 9.58 29.38
N ASN A 563 14.34 9.68 28.26
CA ASN A 563 13.53 10.84 27.94
C ASN A 563 12.43 11.07 28.98
N SER A 564 11.62 10.05 29.25
CA SER A 564 10.50 10.12 30.20
C SER A 564 11.00 10.43 31.62
N SER A 565 12.18 9.93 32.02
CA SER A 565 12.73 10.23 33.35
C SER A 565 13.03 11.71 33.57
N ALA A 566 13.41 12.46 32.52
CA ALA A 566 13.67 13.88 32.63
C ALA A 566 12.38 14.68 32.88
N TYR A 567 11.28 14.31 32.21
CA TYR A 567 9.95 14.87 32.47
C TYR A 567 9.45 14.50 33.87
N GLN A 568 9.57 13.22 34.25
CA GLN A 568 9.18 12.75 35.57
C GLN A 568 10.00 13.39 36.70
N ALA A 569 11.28 13.69 36.50
CA ALA A 569 12.08 14.41 37.48
C ALA A 569 11.48 15.77 37.84
N GLU A 570 10.91 16.49 36.86
CA GLU A 570 10.23 17.75 37.11
C GLU A 570 8.86 17.58 37.76
N ILE A 571 8.12 16.56 37.34
CA ILE A 571 6.83 16.19 37.94
C ILE A 571 7.03 15.85 39.43
N PHE A 572 7.99 14.99 39.75
CA PHE A 572 8.31 14.62 41.13
C PHE A 572 8.86 15.80 41.92
N ARG A 573 9.73 16.63 41.33
CA ARG A 573 10.23 17.84 41.98
C ARG A 573 9.09 18.78 42.35
N ALA A 574 8.17 19.05 41.42
CA ALA A 574 6.98 19.87 41.67
C ALA A 574 6.05 19.22 42.70
N GLY A 575 5.87 17.91 42.63
CA GLY A 575 5.11 17.13 43.60
C GLY A 575 5.66 17.25 45.02
N ILE A 576 6.99 17.15 45.20
CA ILE A 576 7.64 17.34 46.50
C ILE A 576 7.41 18.78 47.00
N GLN A 577 7.61 19.78 46.13
CA GLN A 577 7.45 21.19 46.49
C GLN A 577 6.00 21.62 46.75
N SER A 578 5.02 20.86 46.26
CA SER A 578 3.61 21.13 46.53
C SER A 578 3.23 20.90 48.01
N ILE A 579 4.03 20.15 48.77
CA ILE A 579 3.72 19.77 50.14
C ILE A 579 3.97 20.97 51.08
N PRO A 580 2.99 21.39 51.90
CA PRO A 580 3.14 22.55 52.77
C PRO A 580 4.33 22.46 53.72
N ASN A 581 5.05 23.56 53.89
CA ASN A 581 6.22 23.64 54.78
C ASN A 581 5.91 23.22 56.23
N GLY A 582 4.68 23.44 56.71
CA GLY A 582 4.25 23.01 58.05
C GLY A 582 4.37 21.49 58.28
N GLN A 583 4.31 20.66 57.24
CA GLN A 583 4.56 19.21 57.37
C GLN A 583 6.03 18.92 57.68
N TYR A 584 6.94 19.70 57.09
CA TYR A 584 8.37 19.59 57.38
C TYR A 584 8.69 20.07 58.80
N GLU A 585 8.05 21.15 59.26
CA GLU A 585 8.18 21.69 60.61
C GLU A 585 7.59 20.75 61.68
N ALA A 586 6.44 20.12 61.39
CA ALA A 586 5.83 19.12 62.26
C ALA A 586 6.69 17.86 62.40
N ALA A 587 7.23 17.34 61.29
CA ALA A 587 8.15 16.20 61.32
C ALA A 587 9.45 16.51 62.10
N ALA A 588 9.99 17.71 61.93
CA ALA A 588 11.15 18.17 62.71
C ALA A 588 10.83 18.28 64.21
N SER A 589 9.62 18.73 64.57
CA SER A 589 9.14 18.81 65.96
C SER A 589 9.00 17.42 66.61
N LEU A 590 8.74 16.38 65.82
CA LEU A 590 8.74 14.98 66.26
C LEU A 590 10.14 14.34 66.28
N GLY A 591 11.21 15.12 66.03
CA GLY A 591 12.60 14.65 66.05
C GLY A 591 13.03 13.87 64.81
N MET A 592 12.25 13.90 63.73
CA MET A 592 12.60 13.20 62.49
C MET A 592 13.73 13.92 61.77
N ASN A 593 14.74 13.17 61.30
CA ASN A 593 15.77 13.73 60.44
C ASN A 593 15.24 13.95 59.00
N ARG A 594 15.99 14.65 58.15
CA ARG A 594 15.55 14.98 56.78
C ARG A 594 15.26 13.75 55.91
N ALA A 595 16.00 12.66 56.07
CA ALA A 595 15.77 11.44 55.31
C ALA A 595 14.49 10.74 55.77
N GLN A 596 14.29 10.62 57.08
CA GLN A 596 13.04 10.11 57.66
C GLN A 596 11.84 10.95 57.23
N THR A 597 11.95 12.28 57.29
CA THR A 597 10.91 13.20 56.83
C THR A 597 10.60 12.96 55.35
N MET A 598 11.63 12.87 54.50
CA MET A 598 11.47 12.64 53.06
C MET A 598 10.78 11.30 52.75
N PHE A 599 11.31 10.18 53.24
CA PHE A 599 10.82 8.86 52.86
C PHE A 599 9.53 8.44 53.56
N THR A 600 9.30 8.89 54.81
CA THR A 600 8.16 8.45 55.61
C THR A 600 6.96 9.39 55.48
N VAL A 601 7.18 10.70 55.31
CA VAL A 601 6.10 11.70 55.30
C VAL A 601 5.86 12.27 53.91
N ILE A 602 6.91 12.76 53.26
CA ILE A 602 6.81 13.56 52.03
C ILE A 602 6.57 12.70 50.80
N LEU A 603 7.40 11.68 50.53
CA LEU A 603 7.30 10.86 49.32
C LEU A 603 5.94 10.14 49.18
N PRO A 604 5.37 9.51 50.22
CA PRO A 604 4.05 8.86 50.09
C PRO A 604 2.93 9.85 49.72
N GLN A 605 3.00 11.09 50.21
CA GLN A 605 2.05 12.15 49.85
C GLN A 605 2.29 12.67 48.44
N MET A 606 3.57 12.86 48.07
CA MET A 606 3.95 13.30 46.73
C MET A 606 3.47 12.33 45.67
N VAL A 607 3.70 11.02 45.85
CA VAL A 607 3.25 9.98 44.90
C VAL A 607 1.77 10.12 44.60
N ARG A 608 0.93 10.28 45.64
CA ARG A 608 -0.52 10.47 45.45
C ARG A 608 -0.83 11.71 44.62
N ARG A 609 -0.09 12.80 44.82
CA ARG A 609 -0.30 14.08 44.12
C ARG A 609 0.10 14.05 42.65
N VAL A 610 1.13 13.28 42.30
CA VAL A 610 1.69 13.26 40.95
C VAL A 610 1.11 12.17 40.04
N ILE A 611 0.40 11.16 40.58
CA ILE A 611 -0.19 10.07 39.79
C ILE A 611 -0.94 10.57 38.54
N PRO A 612 -1.81 11.60 38.61
CA PRO A 612 -2.50 12.10 37.42
C PRO A 612 -1.53 12.56 36.33
N THR A 613 -0.54 13.39 36.69
CA THR A 613 0.44 13.94 35.75
C THR A 613 1.39 12.87 35.21
N VAL A 614 1.82 11.92 36.04
CA VAL A 614 2.65 10.77 35.59
C VAL A 614 1.87 9.89 34.61
N THR A 615 0.56 9.72 34.81
CA THR A 615 -0.27 8.96 33.87
C THR A 615 -0.46 9.71 32.55
N SER A 616 -0.58 11.05 32.57
CA SER A 616 -0.59 11.85 31.33
C SER A 616 0.73 11.76 30.56
N ASP A 617 1.87 11.76 31.28
CA ASP A 617 3.19 11.51 30.69
C ASP A 617 3.28 10.10 30.08
N PHE A 618 2.67 9.09 30.73
CA PHE A 618 2.62 7.72 30.20
C PHE A 618 1.87 7.63 28.89
N ILE A 619 0.70 8.27 28.82
CA ILE A 619 -0.10 8.33 27.59
C ILE A 619 0.70 8.99 26.45
N THR A 620 1.44 10.05 26.76
CA THR A 620 2.28 10.77 25.78
C THR A 620 3.42 9.88 25.31
N SER A 621 4.16 9.27 26.24
CA SER A 621 5.26 8.34 25.96
C SER A 621 4.82 7.13 25.13
N TYR A 622 3.62 6.60 25.39
CA TYR A 622 3.03 5.55 24.57
C TYR A 622 2.80 5.97 23.12
N LYS A 623 2.30 7.18 22.88
CA LYS A 623 2.18 7.71 21.53
C LYS A 623 3.55 7.94 20.89
N ASP A 624 4.51 8.46 21.66
CA ASP A 624 5.86 8.75 21.18
C ASP A 624 6.65 7.51 20.74
N THR A 625 6.21 6.30 21.11
CA THR A 625 6.74 5.05 20.51
C THR A 625 6.67 5.05 18.99
N SER A 626 5.71 5.77 18.40
CA SER A 626 5.60 5.95 16.95
C SER A 626 6.87 6.50 16.31
N LEU A 627 7.65 7.30 17.05
CA LEU A 627 8.87 7.91 16.54
C LEU A 627 9.96 6.86 16.30
N LEU A 628 9.90 5.70 16.95
CA LEU A 628 10.85 4.60 16.73
C LEU A 628 10.70 3.94 15.35
N SER A 629 9.55 4.10 14.67
CA SER A 629 9.38 3.66 13.27
C SER A 629 10.42 4.27 12.32
N SER A 630 10.86 5.49 12.60
CA SER A 630 11.84 6.20 11.77
C SER A 630 13.22 5.55 11.74
N VAL A 631 13.53 4.73 12.74
CA VAL A 631 14.79 3.99 12.86
C VAL A 631 14.58 2.48 12.67
N GLY A 632 13.46 2.08 12.07
CA GLY A 632 13.20 0.70 11.66
C GLY A 632 12.76 -0.23 12.80
N VAL A 633 12.35 0.29 13.96
CA VAL A 633 11.70 -0.55 14.97
C VAL A 633 10.32 -0.94 14.45
N MET A 634 10.05 -2.25 14.38
CA MET A 634 8.80 -2.84 13.89
C MET A 634 7.66 -2.70 14.91
N GLU A 635 7.35 -1.47 15.31
CA GLU A 635 6.19 -1.16 16.15
C GLU A 635 4.95 -0.83 15.28
N LEU A 636 3.86 -0.41 15.92
CA LEU A 636 2.57 -0.19 15.29
C LEU A 636 2.63 0.72 14.05
N MET A 637 3.32 1.86 14.12
CA MET A 637 3.43 2.78 12.99
C MET A 637 4.28 2.20 11.85
N MET A 638 5.37 1.50 12.15
CA MET A 638 6.18 0.83 11.12
C MET A 638 5.39 -0.28 10.41
N PHE A 639 4.65 -1.11 11.13
CA PHE A 639 3.78 -2.11 10.50
C PHE A 639 2.70 -1.45 9.63
N SER A 640 2.07 -0.36 10.09
CA SER A 640 1.06 0.35 9.30
C SER A 640 1.65 1.00 8.05
N LYS A 641 2.89 1.51 8.13
CA LYS A 641 3.62 2.03 6.98
C LYS A 641 3.88 0.93 5.95
N ASN A 642 4.39 -0.23 6.38
CA ASN A 642 4.64 -1.35 5.48
C ASN A 642 3.36 -1.82 4.79
N LEU A 643 2.25 -1.97 5.52
CA LEU A 643 0.96 -2.34 4.93
C LEU A 643 0.43 -1.28 3.98
N THR A 644 0.63 0.00 4.27
CA THR A 644 0.23 1.10 3.37
C THR A 644 1.04 1.08 2.08
N THR A 645 2.35 0.85 2.17
CA THR A 645 3.23 0.71 1.00
C THR A 645 2.85 -0.50 0.14
N VAL A 646 2.57 -1.65 0.75
CA VAL A 646 2.19 -2.86 0.02
C VAL A 646 0.80 -2.74 -0.62
N SER A 647 -0.16 -2.11 0.06
CA SER A 647 -1.55 -2.01 -0.42
C SER A 647 -1.84 -0.79 -1.29
N GLY A 648 -0.92 0.18 -1.36
CA GLY A 648 -1.16 1.49 -1.99
C GLY A 648 -2.27 2.33 -1.32
N ASN A 649 -2.70 1.96 -0.11
CA ASN A 649 -3.89 2.52 0.53
C ASN A 649 -3.62 2.95 1.98
N ILE A 650 -4.18 4.08 2.41
CA ILE A 650 -3.89 4.72 3.71
C ILE A 650 -4.69 4.09 4.88
N THR A 651 -5.68 3.24 4.61
CA THR A 651 -6.51 2.55 5.61
C THR A 651 -5.72 1.89 6.77
N PRO A 652 -4.54 1.26 6.57
CA PRO A 652 -3.76 0.71 7.68
C PRO A 652 -3.37 1.74 8.75
N TYR A 653 -3.14 3.00 8.39
CA TYR A 653 -2.91 4.07 9.38
C TYR A 653 -4.16 4.38 10.20
N MET A 654 -5.35 4.26 9.61
CA MET A 654 -6.61 4.42 10.35
C MET A 654 -6.84 3.26 11.32
N ALA A 655 -6.47 2.05 10.94
CA ALA A 655 -6.47 0.91 11.87
C ALA A 655 -5.48 1.13 13.03
N ALA A 656 -4.28 1.65 12.76
CA ALA A 656 -3.32 2.03 13.80
C ALA A 656 -3.88 3.12 14.74
N ALA A 657 -4.62 4.10 14.21
CA ALA A 657 -5.28 5.13 15.03
C ALA A 657 -6.28 4.51 16.02
N ILE A 658 -7.04 3.50 15.60
CA ILE A 658 -7.97 2.77 16.49
C ILE A 658 -7.19 2.11 17.64
N TYR A 659 -6.06 1.47 17.36
CA TYR A 659 -5.20 0.88 18.39
C TYR A 659 -4.70 1.89 19.43
N TYR A 660 -4.28 3.08 18.97
CA TYR A 660 -3.92 4.17 19.90
C TYR A 660 -5.13 4.59 20.74
N LEU A 661 -6.32 4.71 20.17
CA LEU A 661 -7.54 5.11 20.89
C LEU A 661 -8.00 4.06 21.92
N ILE A 662 -7.85 2.76 21.61
CA ILE A 662 -8.15 1.64 22.51
C ILE A 662 -7.38 1.77 23.83
N VAL A 663 -6.15 2.27 23.80
CA VAL A 663 -5.31 2.45 25.00
C VAL A 663 -5.50 3.84 25.62
N THR A 664 -5.50 4.88 24.81
CA THR A 664 -5.48 6.27 25.30
C THR A 664 -6.81 6.69 25.92
N ILE A 665 -7.97 6.35 25.35
CA ILE A 665 -9.28 6.76 25.89
C ILE A 665 -9.54 6.19 27.30
N PRO A 666 -9.34 4.89 27.57
CA PRO A 666 -9.52 4.35 28.92
C PRO A 666 -8.57 4.98 29.93
N LEU A 667 -7.31 5.22 29.56
CA LEU A 667 -6.33 5.84 30.44
C LEU A 667 -6.70 7.30 30.77
N ILE A 668 -7.14 8.09 29.78
CA ILE A 668 -7.62 9.46 30.00
C ILE A 668 -8.80 9.47 30.99
N LYS A 669 -9.77 8.56 30.82
CA LYS A 669 -10.89 8.42 31.76
C LYS A 669 -10.41 8.02 33.16
N ALA A 670 -9.45 7.11 33.27
CA ALA A 670 -8.87 6.71 34.54
C ALA A 670 -8.22 7.90 35.26
N VAL A 671 -7.47 8.73 34.54
CA VAL A 671 -6.88 9.97 35.08
C VAL A 671 -7.96 10.90 35.62
N GLY A 672 -9.00 11.19 34.85
CA GLY A 672 -10.09 12.07 35.30
C GLY A 672 -10.81 11.57 36.56
N VAL A 673 -10.97 10.24 36.70
CA VAL A 673 -11.53 9.64 37.93
C VAL A 673 -10.59 9.83 39.13
N VAL A 674 -9.28 9.66 38.94
CA VAL A 674 -8.29 9.85 40.01
C VAL A 674 -8.26 11.32 40.43
N GLU A 675 -8.22 12.25 39.49
CA GLU A 675 -8.26 13.70 39.77
C GLU A 675 -9.52 14.10 40.55
N GLY A 676 -10.70 13.63 40.10
CA GLY A 676 -11.97 13.90 40.78
C GLY A 676 -12.00 13.36 42.21
N ARG A 677 -11.43 12.17 42.46
CA ARG A 677 -11.33 11.58 43.81
C ARG A 677 -10.37 12.35 44.71
N MET A 678 -9.25 12.82 44.16
CA MET A 678 -8.28 13.61 44.92
C MET A 678 -8.83 14.97 45.30
N ALA A 679 -9.49 15.67 44.36
CA ALA A 679 -10.14 16.96 44.63
C ALA A 679 -11.25 16.82 45.69
N ALA A 680 -12.04 15.74 45.65
CA ALA A 680 -13.05 15.46 46.66
C ALA A 680 -12.45 15.19 48.05
N ALA A 681 -11.31 14.49 48.12
CA ALA A 681 -10.60 14.23 49.38
C ALA A 681 -10.01 15.52 49.97
N GLU A 682 -9.47 16.41 49.15
CA GLU A 682 -8.91 17.71 49.59
C GLU A 682 -10.00 18.67 50.11
N ASN A 683 -11.20 18.60 49.55
CA ASN A 683 -12.36 19.38 50.01
C ASN A 683 -13.12 18.75 51.20
N GLY A 684 -12.58 17.69 51.82
CA GLY A 684 -13.19 17.05 53.00
C GLY A 684 -14.37 16.12 52.68
N GLY A 685 -14.64 15.82 51.41
CA GLY A 685 -15.69 14.92 50.94
C GLY A 685 -15.32 13.44 50.92
N GLY A 686 -14.54 12.97 51.91
CA GLY A 686 -14.17 11.56 52.02
C GLY A 686 -15.38 10.62 52.11
N PRO A 687 -15.22 9.30 51.90
CA PRO A 687 -16.33 8.35 51.85
C PRO A 687 -17.20 8.48 53.10
N ARG A 688 -18.44 8.94 52.91
CA ARG A 688 -19.44 9.05 53.98
C ARG A 688 -19.56 7.67 54.64
N PRO A 689 -19.36 7.52 55.96
CA PRO A 689 -19.51 6.22 56.60
C PRO A 689 -20.93 5.70 56.32
N LYS A 690 -21.04 4.44 55.87
CA LYS A 690 -22.34 3.79 55.66
C LYS A 690 -23.17 3.98 56.93
N ALA A 691 -24.27 4.71 56.82
CA ALA A 691 -25.23 4.88 57.90
C ALA A 691 -25.87 3.51 58.21
N GLY A 692 -25.24 2.80 59.13
CA GLY A 692 -25.68 1.54 59.69
C GLY A 692 -25.59 1.61 61.21
N ALA A 693 -26.24 2.60 61.81
CA ALA A 693 -26.51 2.61 63.25
C ALA A 693 -27.88 3.24 63.47
N LYS A 694 -28.75 2.46 64.09
CA LYS A 694 -30.15 2.76 64.37
C LYS A 694 -30.33 4.15 64.99
N SER A 695 -31.33 4.85 64.48
CA SER A 695 -31.99 5.94 65.18
C SER A 695 -32.41 5.49 66.58
N ALA A 696 -31.97 6.22 67.60
CA ALA A 696 -32.67 6.33 68.87
C ALA A 696 -32.44 7.73 69.45
N GLY A 697 -33.45 8.58 69.26
CA GLY A 697 -33.88 9.65 70.18
C GLY A 697 -32.88 10.78 70.53
N ALA A 698 -33.18 12.00 70.08
CA ALA A 698 -33.66 13.06 70.97
C ALA A 698 -33.86 14.37 70.19
N SER A 699 -34.98 15.03 70.47
CA SER A 699 -35.40 16.29 69.86
C SER A 699 -34.52 17.47 70.31
N SER A 700 -34.28 18.44 69.44
CA SER A 700 -34.36 19.87 69.83
C SER A 700 -34.44 20.77 68.59
N LYS A 701 -35.41 21.69 68.61
CA LYS A 701 -35.60 22.80 67.67
C LYS A 701 -34.53 23.89 67.86
N ALA A 702 -34.02 24.46 66.78
CA ALA A 702 -33.74 25.90 66.63
C ALA A 702 -33.37 26.15 65.14
N GLN A 703 -34.25 26.74 64.33
CA GLN A 703 -34.39 28.19 64.06
C GLN A 703 -33.31 28.72 63.10
N THR A 704 -33.75 29.07 61.89
CA THR A 704 -33.04 29.80 60.84
C THR A 704 -32.57 31.18 61.32
N PRO A 705 -31.56 31.74 60.65
CA PRO A 705 -31.88 32.90 59.80
C PRO A 705 -31.18 32.87 58.41
N GLU A 706 -31.92 33.23 57.36
CA GLU A 706 -31.41 33.90 56.15
C GLU A 706 -30.91 35.32 56.50
N PRO A 707 -30.12 36.05 55.68
CA PRO A 707 -29.97 36.05 54.21
C PRO A 707 -28.48 36.08 53.76
N ALA A 708 -28.03 36.15 52.49
CA ALA A 708 -28.52 36.85 51.32
C ALA A 708 -28.02 36.25 50.00
N SER A 709 -28.91 36.24 49.03
CA SER A 709 -28.69 35.96 47.62
C SER A 709 -27.88 37.06 46.93
N MET A 710 -26.84 36.69 46.19
CA MET A 710 -26.37 37.45 45.04
C MET A 710 -26.26 36.47 43.87
N GLY A 711 -27.20 36.57 42.94
CA GLY A 711 -27.35 35.65 41.82
C GLY A 711 -26.27 35.83 40.76
N TYR A 712 -25.84 34.71 40.20
CA TYR A 712 -25.47 34.60 38.81
C TYR A 712 -26.12 33.32 38.26
N HIS A 713 -27.04 33.52 37.32
CA HIS A 713 -27.62 32.46 36.50
C HIS A 713 -26.53 31.84 35.63
N ALA A 714 -26.40 30.51 35.68
CA ALA A 714 -25.83 29.72 34.60
C ALA A 714 -26.92 28.74 34.14
N GLU A 715 -27.41 28.94 32.91
CA GLU A 715 -28.29 28.00 32.23
C GLU A 715 -27.58 26.65 32.06
N GLU A 716 -28.23 25.60 32.55
CA GLU A 716 -27.90 24.21 32.30
C GLU A 716 -28.38 23.88 30.87
N LYS A 717 -27.46 23.66 29.92
CA LYS A 717 -27.81 23.17 28.57
C LYS A 717 -27.57 21.67 28.49
N ASP A 718 -28.67 20.97 28.25
CA ASP A 718 -28.84 19.54 28.02
C ASP A 718 -27.74 18.88 27.17
N THR A 719 -27.12 17.84 27.73
CA THR A 719 -26.24 16.89 27.06
C THR A 719 -26.98 15.84 26.23
N ALA A 720 -28.31 15.98 26.05
CA ALA A 720 -29.14 15.05 25.30
C ALA A 720 -29.19 15.29 23.77
N SER A 721 -28.63 16.39 23.27
CA SER A 721 -28.84 16.82 21.87
C SER A 721 -27.88 16.22 20.82
N VAL A 722 -26.79 15.56 21.22
CA VAL A 722 -25.73 15.15 20.25
C VAL A 722 -26.01 13.76 19.66
N LEU A 723 -26.53 12.83 20.46
CA LEU A 723 -26.83 11.46 20.01
C LEU A 723 -28.12 11.35 19.18
N GLY A 724 -29.07 12.28 19.36
CA GLY A 724 -30.30 12.33 18.55
C GLY A 724 -30.07 12.86 17.13
N ALA A 725 -29.00 13.62 16.89
CA ALA A 725 -28.67 14.13 15.56
C ALA A 725 -28.02 13.09 14.64
N LEU A 726 -27.43 12.03 15.22
CA LEU A 726 -26.73 10.97 14.48
C LEU A 726 -27.64 9.80 14.06
N SER A 727 -28.89 9.75 14.54
CA SER A 727 -29.82 8.65 14.29
C SER A 727 -31.04 9.01 13.44
N ALA A 728 -31.10 10.23 12.88
CA ALA A 728 -32.18 10.63 11.99
C ALA A 728 -31.96 10.06 10.57
N PRO A 729 -32.96 9.40 9.95
CA PRO A 729 -32.84 8.93 8.57
C PRO A 729 -32.77 10.12 7.59
N PHE A 730 -31.89 10.00 6.58
CA PHE A 730 -31.69 11.00 5.52
C PHE A 730 -33.01 11.39 4.86
N ARG A 731 -33.44 12.64 5.04
CA ARG A 731 -34.53 13.23 4.26
C ARG A 731 -33.99 13.73 2.92
N ALA A 732 -34.47 13.15 1.83
CA ALA A 732 -34.31 13.72 0.49
C ALA A 732 -34.94 15.11 0.43
N HIS A 733 -34.17 16.10 -0.03
CA HIS A 733 -34.69 17.46 -0.24
C HIS A 733 -35.51 17.51 -1.54
N SER A 734 -36.79 17.83 -1.41
CA SER A 734 -37.66 18.25 -2.52
C SER A 734 -37.18 19.58 -3.05
N SER A 735 -37.01 19.65 -4.38
CA SER A 735 -36.90 20.88 -5.14
C SER A 735 -38.20 21.68 -5.05
N LYS A 736 -38.10 22.99 -4.77
CA LYS A 736 -39.13 23.95 -5.12
C LYS A 736 -38.51 25.29 -5.55
N GLU A 737 -39.01 25.69 -6.72
CA GLU A 737 -38.97 26.96 -7.44
C GLU A 737 -38.87 28.23 -6.59
N ALA A 738 -37.99 29.15 -7.03
CA ALA A 738 -38.31 30.54 -7.38
C ALA A 738 -37.11 31.17 -8.12
#